data_AF-A0A1F3DLW7-F1
#
_entry.id   AF-A0A1F3DLW7-F1
#
_cell.length_a   1.000
_cell.length_b   1.000
_cell.length_c   1.000
_cell.angle_alpha   90.00
_cell.angle_beta   90.00
_cell.angle_gamma   90.00
#
_symmetry.space_group_name_H-M   'P 1'
#
loop_
_entity.id
_entity.type
_entity.pdbx_description
1 polymer ?
#
loop_
_entity_poly.entity_id
_entity_poly.type
_entity_poly.pdbx_seq_one_letter_code
_entity_poly.pdbx_strand_id
1 'polypeptide(L)'
;MFCKITLRFSLFLLFLTISSFSITEAKAFKSIEEAKKAEFTVKETTKDILISNGIIELKFYEEKSGFGLKGIKNVQKDHDFMMEQPDKSIIWEIEFKHTSNRLVTIDNKVRCNRTYSIEKSGDGSKLTLHLYWKNIPLDNEDQAFDVHATVSLDGSSLSYWQINIENRSKRFGTWEITYPLIKGLRASEDEDVQLAFSDFSGRLLKNPVKRIPELLTDDPRPPQIMSYPSARCTMQYSTLFEGKNNNGLYFATHDSKAYVKKFGYDVDEENRSLTYGIKNYPEGMGFPGSESSYTMPYEVVIGVYEGDWITASKIYRNWAINQKWCLKGTLSKRTDIPKWYLNTIIWFAGGPSDNMIPLAKYLDVPTAFQWYNWHQIPFDTYYPDYFPPVTEFSEKAKQLQSAGIKITPYINSRIWDMNSKSWISENPQTAACKVPYTLFDDLISYSRWPSHVWRDLTISMSHWNGNPFAVMCPTTKVWQDKQSEIITRLVSEYGMNGVYMDQTASCQPVYCFDPTHGHHIGGGNYWVEGNRKMVEICKENARKKNPEIILTTEDFAEPFIDVFDGLLACNTSSIAPELIPMFNYVYSGYCLRFGRSNSNSGLPFMMRNAQMFLWGEQMGWFDPDIVELESPEAKYIKVLCKALDKKEIKKFLFYGEMVRPPKLVGDTTVLSAAWSKNQEDTEMPAVSHSAWKAEDGTLGLVFTNLDNSAHTISYTVDSKQYNLPQTKKYDVKVIDGVGAGKIKRYNSSSFTRTEKIPARSVLVLEIKAGDR
;
A
#
# COMPACT_ATOMS: atom_id res chain seq x y z
N MET A 1 39.42 18.14 6.46
CA MET A 1 38.58 18.62 7.59
C MET A 1 37.11 18.81 7.19
N PHE A 2 36.81 19.23 5.96
CA PHE A 2 35.43 19.39 5.45
C PHE A 2 34.60 18.10 5.34
N CYS A 3 35.16 16.94 4.98
CA CYS A 3 34.39 15.68 4.93
C CYS A 3 33.93 15.11 6.29
N LYS A 4 34.55 15.51 7.41
CA LYS A 4 34.14 15.05 8.75
C LYS A 4 32.98 15.87 9.34
N ILE A 5 32.71 17.06 8.81
CA ILE A 5 31.62 17.94 9.28
C ILE A 5 30.31 17.56 8.56
N THR A 6 30.36 17.19 7.29
CA THR A 6 29.19 16.71 6.53
C THR A 6 28.65 15.39 7.07
N LEU A 7 29.52 14.45 7.47
CA LEU A 7 29.09 13.17 8.07
C LEU A 7 28.44 13.36 9.45
N ARG A 8 28.92 14.33 10.25
CA ARG A 8 28.33 14.64 11.56
C ARG A 8 27.01 15.39 11.44
N PHE A 9 26.84 16.24 10.43
CA PHE A 9 25.55 16.89 10.16
C PHE A 9 24.50 15.90 9.64
N SER A 10 24.88 14.93 8.79
CA SER A 10 23.98 13.86 8.35
C SER A 10 23.60 12.91 9.49
N LEU A 11 24.50 12.56 10.41
CA LEU A 11 24.14 11.78 11.62
C LEU A 11 23.28 12.58 12.62
N PHE A 12 23.47 13.89 12.74
CA PHE A 12 22.70 14.73 13.66
C PHE A 12 21.27 15.00 13.13
N LEU A 13 21.11 15.09 11.81
CA LEU A 13 19.80 15.10 11.15
C LEU A 13 19.09 13.74 11.25
N LEU A 14 19.83 12.63 11.18
CA LEU A 14 19.30 11.29 11.41
C LEU A 14 18.70 11.17 12.83
N PHE A 15 19.43 11.64 13.85
CA PHE A 15 18.99 11.65 15.26
C PHE A 15 17.75 12.51 15.54
N LEU A 16 17.49 13.55 14.73
CA LEU A 16 16.31 14.41 14.90
C LEU A 16 15.04 13.80 14.30
N THR A 17 15.15 12.95 13.27
CA THR A 17 14.03 12.21 12.67
C THR A 17 13.59 10.96 13.44
N ILE A 18 14.33 10.56 14.48
CA ILE A 18 14.17 9.28 15.20
C ILE A 18 13.26 9.37 16.45
N SER A 19 12.85 10.56 16.89
CA SER A 19 12.27 10.77 18.23
C SER A 19 10.73 10.66 18.35
N SER A 20 10.03 9.84 17.54
CA SER A 20 8.54 9.83 17.47
C SER A 20 7.81 8.50 17.82
N PHE A 21 8.41 7.59 18.57
CA PHE A 21 7.76 6.33 19.01
C PHE A 21 7.13 6.36 20.42
N SER A 22 5.91 5.83 20.60
CA SER A 22 5.31 5.54 21.92
C SER A 22 6.15 4.57 22.77
N ILE A 23 5.93 4.40 24.08
CA ILE A 23 6.75 3.47 24.91
C ILE A 23 6.81 2.04 24.34
N THR A 24 5.71 1.54 23.77
CA THR A 24 5.64 0.21 23.15
C THR A 24 6.40 0.19 21.83
N GLU A 25 6.21 1.21 20.99
CA GLU A 25 6.95 1.38 19.75
C GLU A 25 8.44 1.67 20.01
N ALA A 26 8.77 2.33 21.12
CA ALA A 26 10.11 2.71 21.56
C ALA A 26 10.84 1.52 22.18
N LYS A 27 10.12 0.53 22.73
CA LYS A 27 10.68 -0.77 23.09
C LYS A 27 11.00 -1.60 21.84
N ALA A 28 10.08 -1.65 20.87
CA ALA A 28 10.37 -2.21 19.55
C ALA A 28 11.52 -1.45 18.84
N PHE A 29 11.63 -0.15 19.07
CA PHE A 29 12.67 0.70 18.52
C PHE A 29 14.02 0.53 19.21
N LYS A 30 14.05 0.38 20.55
CA LYS A 30 15.27 0.05 21.30
C LYS A 30 15.84 -1.30 20.89
N SER A 31 14.99 -2.23 20.44
CA SER A 31 15.42 -3.48 19.80
C SER A 31 15.78 -3.34 18.32
N ILE A 32 15.72 -2.16 17.70
CA ILE A 32 16.09 -1.93 16.28
C ILE A 32 17.35 -1.06 16.15
N GLU A 33 17.60 -0.10 17.07
CA GLU A 33 18.59 0.97 16.82
C GLU A 33 19.85 0.97 17.71
N GLU A 34 19.92 0.17 18.77
CA GLU A 34 21.18 -0.04 19.48
C GLU A 34 21.89 -1.28 18.91
N ALA A 35 22.72 -1.08 17.88
CA ALA A 35 23.78 -2.03 17.53
C ALA A 35 24.84 -2.05 18.65
N LYS A 36 24.47 -2.54 19.84
CA LYS A 36 25.42 -3.21 20.71
C LYS A 36 25.99 -4.36 19.89
N LYS A 37 27.24 -4.75 20.13
CA LYS A 37 27.77 -6.02 19.60
C LYS A 37 26.74 -7.10 19.93
N ALA A 38 25.99 -7.55 18.93
CA ALA A 38 24.97 -8.55 19.13
C ALA A 38 25.71 -9.85 19.42
N GLU A 39 25.45 -10.46 20.57
CA GLU A 39 25.99 -11.77 20.87
C GLU A 39 25.20 -12.81 20.09
N PHE A 40 25.69 -13.13 18.89
CA PHE A 40 25.09 -14.15 18.05
C PHE A 40 25.36 -15.55 18.61
N THR A 41 24.29 -16.30 18.83
CA THR A 41 24.33 -17.71 19.19
C THR A 41 24.10 -18.56 17.94
N VAL A 42 24.98 -19.55 17.75
CA VAL A 42 24.86 -20.58 16.72
C VAL A 42 24.85 -21.92 17.41
N LYS A 43 23.88 -22.77 17.09
CA LYS A 43 23.85 -24.15 17.58
C LYS A 43 23.60 -25.10 16.42
N GLU A 44 24.58 -25.97 16.18
CA GLU A 44 24.54 -27.01 15.16
C GLU A 44 24.35 -28.36 15.85
N THR A 45 23.32 -29.09 15.44
CA THR A 45 23.08 -30.46 15.90
C THR A 45 22.96 -31.37 14.68
N THR A 46 22.91 -32.68 14.90
CA THR A 46 22.69 -33.64 13.81
C THR A 46 21.33 -33.50 13.12
N LYS A 47 20.40 -32.73 13.71
CA LYS A 47 19.01 -32.57 13.24
C LYS A 47 18.61 -31.13 12.88
N ASP A 48 19.33 -30.15 13.40
CA ASP A 48 18.88 -28.76 13.34
C ASP A 48 20.08 -27.80 13.27
N ILE A 49 19.90 -26.71 12.51
CA ILE A 49 20.76 -25.52 12.50
C ILE A 49 19.97 -24.38 13.14
N LEU A 50 20.56 -23.70 14.12
CA LEU A 50 19.92 -22.60 14.83
C LEU A 50 20.83 -21.37 14.82
N ILE A 51 20.25 -20.23 14.48
CA ILE A 51 20.88 -18.91 14.58
C ILE A 51 20.01 -17.98 15.41
N SER A 52 20.62 -17.19 16.30
CA SER A 52 19.92 -16.26 17.18
C SER A 52 20.78 -15.05 17.51
N ASN A 53 20.16 -13.90 17.72
CA ASN A 53 20.81 -12.69 18.27
C ASN A 53 20.30 -12.35 19.68
N GLY A 54 19.58 -13.28 20.33
CA GLY A 54 18.97 -13.09 21.65
C GLY A 54 17.63 -12.34 21.63
N ILE A 55 17.16 -11.91 20.46
CA ILE A 55 15.83 -11.28 20.26
C ILE A 55 14.97 -12.17 19.38
N ILE A 56 15.48 -12.50 18.18
CA ILE A 56 14.89 -13.47 17.26
C ILE A 56 15.78 -14.71 17.20
N GLU A 57 15.14 -15.87 17.15
CA GLU A 57 15.78 -17.15 16.89
C GLU A 57 15.12 -17.81 15.68
N LEU A 58 15.95 -18.26 14.74
CA LEU A 58 15.52 -19.00 13.56
C LEU A 58 16.12 -20.40 13.62
N LYS A 59 15.26 -21.40 13.39
CA LYS A 59 15.64 -22.81 13.43
C LYS A 59 15.32 -23.48 12.11
N PHE A 60 16.29 -24.18 11.53
CA PHE A 60 16.19 -24.89 10.26
C PHE A 60 16.49 -26.38 10.47
N TYR A 61 15.88 -27.25 9.67
CA TYR A 61 16.24 -28.66 9.64
C TYR A 61 17.63 -28.90 9.01
N GLU A 62 18.21 -30.07 9.24
CA GLU A 62 19.53 -30.42 8.70
C GLU A 62 19.54 -30.59 7.17
N GLU A 63 20.75 -30.75 6.61
CA GLU A 63 21.02 -30.93 5.18
C GLU A 63 20.18 -32.04 4.55
N LYS A 64 20.08 -33.19 5.22
CA LYS A 64 19.33 -34.37 4.73
C LYS A 64 17.84 -34.07 4.55
N SER A 65 17.30 -33.19 5.39
CA SER A 65 15.90 -32.77 5.40
C SER A 65 15.62 -31.58 4.47
N GLY A 66 16.66 -31.01 3.85
CA GLY A 66 16.54 -29.97 2.83
C GLY A 66 16.50 -28.54 3.36
N PHE A 67 16.95 -28.29 4.61
CA PHE A 67 16.99 -26.96 5.24
C PHE A 67 15.64 -26.24 5.38
N GLY A 68 14.54 -27.00 5.48
CA GLY A 68 13.23 -26.40 5.73
C GLY A 68 13.20 -25.60 7.05
N LEU A 69 12.38 -24.55 7.10
CA LEU A 69 12.21 -23.74 8.31
C LEU A 69 11.38 -24.51 9.36
N LYS A 70 11.87 -24.51 10.59
CA LYS A 70 11.32 -25.25 11.74
C LYS A 70 10.75 -24.35 12.83
N GLY A 71 11.31 -23.15 13.02
CA GLY A 71 10.90 -22.25 14.08
C GLY A 71 11.27 -20.80 13.80
N ILE A 72 10.36 -19.89 14.17
CA ILE A 72 10.61 -18.44 14.25
C ILE A 72 10.20 -18.02 15.65
N LYS A 73 11.18 -17.76 16.51
CA LYS A 73 10.92 -17.54 17.93
C LYS A 73 11.26 -16.12 18.36
N ASN A 74 10.30 -15.47 19.04
CA ASN A 74 10.56 -14.31 19.86
C ASN A 74 11.19 -14.78 21.18
N VAL A 75 12.51 -14.63 21.30
CA VAL A 75 13.29 -15.09 22.45
C VAL A 75 12.86 -14.39 23.74
N GLN A 76 12.53 -13.09 23.65
CA GLN A 76 12.15 -12.29 24.81
C GLN A 76 10.78 -12.65 25.39
N LYS A 77 9.91 -13.24 24.58
CA LYS A 77 8.55 -13.69 24.97
C LYS A 77 8.43 -15.19 25.11
N ASP A 78 9.51 -15.94 24.85
CA ASP A 78 9.52 -17.40 24.77
C ASP A 78 8.40 -17.97 23.88
N HIS A 79 8.15 -17.30 22.74
CA HIS A 79 7.04 -17.64 21.85
C HIS A 79 7.55 -18.00 20.46
N ASP A 80 7.21 -19.21 20.00
CA ASP A 80 7.48 -19.68 18.64
C ASP A 80 6.22 -19.52 17.79
N PHE A 81 6.35 -18.85 16.65
CA PHE A 81 5.27 -18.61 15.70
C PHE A 81 5.03 -19.79 14.76
N MET A 82 5.84 -20.85 14.81
CA MET A 82 5.68 -22.02 13.95
C MET A 82 5.21 -23.26 14.71
N MET A 83 4.46 -24.10 13.99
CA MET A 83 4.20 -25.48 14.36
C MET A 83 5.26 -26.37 13.72
N GLU A 84 5.71 -27.38 14.46
CA GLU A 84 6.69 -28.32 13.91
C GLU A 84 6.04 -29.22 12.84
N GLN A 85 6.51 -29.12 11.60
CA GLN A 85 5.96 -29.86 10.44
C GLN A 85 7.08 -30.38 9.52
N PRO A 86 7.88 -31.38 9.95
CA PRO A 86 9.07 -31.82 9.22
C PRO A 86 8.75 -32.31 7.79
N ASP A 87 7.66 -33.07 7.64
CA ASP A 87 7.28 -33.66 6.36
C ASP A 87 6.74 -32.63 5.36
N LYS A 88 6.29 -31.46 5.82
CA LYS A 88 5.78 -30.37 4.98
C LYS A 88 6.73 -29.17 4.87
N SER A 89 7.86 -29.16 5.59
CA SER A 89 8.77 -28.01 5.64
C SER A 89 9.47 -27.77 4.29
N ILE A 90 9.09 -26.67 3.64
CA ILE A 90 9.65 -26.15 2.40
C ILE A 90 10.11 -24.71 2.70
N ILE A 91 11.10 -24.21 1.95
CA ILE A 91 11.60 -22.83 2.08
C ILE A 91 11.65 -22.10 0.72
N TRP A 92 11.81 -22.85 -0.37
CA TRP A 92 11.67 -22.35 -1.73
C TRP A 92 11.00 -23.38 -2.63
N GLU A 93 10.29 -22.86 -3.64
CA GLU A 93 9.76 -23.60 -4.78
C GLU A 93 10.08 -22.80 -6.05
N ILE A 94 10.60 -23.45 -7.08
CA ILE A 94 10.98 -22.81 -8.34
C ILE A 94 10.30 -23.55 -9.48
N GLU A 95 9.56 -22.81 -10.29
CA GLU A 95 8.99 -23.29 -11.54
C GLU A 95 9.91 -22.94 -12.71
N PHE A 96 10.15 -23.93 -13.57
CA PHE A 96 10.96 -23.82 -14.77
C PHE A 96 10.10 -24.09 -16.01
N LYS A 97 10.31 -23.30 -17.06
CA LYS A 97 9.62 -23.46 -18.34
C LYS A 97 10.54 -24.08 -19.37
N HIS A 98 10.16 -25.27 -19.85
CA HIS A 98 10.84 -25.95 -20.94
C HIS A 98 10.62 -25.22 -22.28
N THR A 99 11.55 -25.32 -23.22
CA THR A 99 11.44 -24.82 -24.60
C THR A 99 10.22 -25.35 -25.38
N SER A 100 9.60 -26.45 -24.91
CA SER A 100 8.33 -26.98 -25.42
C SER A 100 7.09 -26.44 -24.71
N ASN A 101 7.20 -25.39 -23.90
CA ASN A 101 6.16 -24.80 -23.05
C ASN A 101 5.65 -25.66 -21.87
N ARG A 102 6.29 -26.81 -21.57
CA ARG A 102 5.96 -27.57 -20.35
C ARG A 102 6.58 -26.91 -19.12
N LEU A 103 5.83 -26.82 -18.03
CA LEU A 103 6.31 -26.36 -16.73
C LEU A 103 6.78 -27.53 -15.87
N VAL A 104 7.83 -27.31 -15.08
CA VAL A 104 8.36 -28.25 -14.08
C VAL A 104 8.64 -27.48 -12.80
N THR A 105 8.11 -27.96 -11.68
CA THR A 105 8.27 -27.34 -10.36
C THR A 105 9.22 -28.17 -9.50
N ILE A 106 10.20 -27.52 -8.89
CA ILE A 106 11.21 -28.13 -8.02
C ILE A 106 11.24 -27.38 -6.69
N ASP A 107 11.36 -28.11 -5.59
CA ASP A 107 11.46 -27.55 -4.23
C ASP A 107 12.79 -27.91 -3.54
N ASN A 108 13.00 -27.37 -2.34
CA ASN A 108 14.20 -27.59 -1.55
C ASN A 108 14.43 -29.04 -1.07
N LYS A 109 13.44 -29.94 -1.25
CA LYS A 109 13.58 -31.37 -0.96
C LYS A 109 14.12 -32.17 -2.14
N VAL A 110 14.38 -31.54 -3.29
CA VAL A 110 15.02 -32.16 -4.45
C VAL A 110 16.33 -32.86 -4.08
N ARG A 111 16.53 -34.09 -4.58
CA ARG A 111 17.75 -34.86 -4.32
C ARG A 111 18.94 -34.19 -5.01
N CYS A 112 19.86 -33.63 -4.22
CA CYS A 112 21.04 -32.89 -4.69
C CYS A 112 22.14 -32.88 -3.61
N ASN A 113 23.28 -32.25 -3.91
CA ASN A 113 24.32 -31.99 -2.92
C ASN A 113 23.96 -30.73 -2.12
N ARG A 114 23.78 -30.87 -0.80
CA ARG A 114 23.39 -29.78 0.09
C ARG A 114 24.48 -29.51 1.10
N THR A 115 24.80 -28.24 1.28
CA THR A 115 25.82 -27.77 2.24
C THR A 115 25.40 -26.44 2.83
N TYR A 116 25.93 -26.08 3.98
CA TYR A 116 25.75 -24.75 4.55
C TYR A 116 27.06 -24.18 5.08
N SER A 117 27.09 -22.87 5.29
CA SER A 117 28.18 -22.19 5.98
C SER A 117 27.63 -21.03 6.79
N ILE A 118 28.34 -20.65 7.85
CA ILE A 118 27.97 -19.52 8.70
C ILE A 118 29.12 -18.52 8.68
N GLU A 119 28.78 -17.27 8.39
CA GLU A 119 29.70 -16.16 8.33
C GLU A 119 29.35 -15.11 9.39
N LYS A 120 30.36 -14.56 10.05
CA LYS A 120 30.23 -13.36 10.89
C LYS A 120 30.99 -12.23 10.20
N SER A 121 30.37 -11.04 10.10
CA SER A 121 31.05 -9.87 9.56
C SER A 121 32.30 -9.54 10.37
N GLY A 122 33.29 -8.91 9.74
CA GLY A 122 34.57 -8.59 10.40
C GLY A 122 34.45 -7.67 11.63
N ASP A 123 33.38 -6.87 11.72
CA ASP A 123 33.05 -6.04 12.88
C ASP A 123 32.15 -6.74 13.91
N GLY A 124 31.65 -7.94 13.58
CA GLY A 124 30.73 -8.73 14.39
C GLY A 124 29.32 -8.14 14.49
N SER A 125 28.93 -7.25 13.58
CA SER A 125 27.58 -6.63 13.56
C SER A 125 26.52 -7.49 12.87
N LYS A 126 26.94 -8.46 12.04
CA LYS A 126 26.07 -9.31 11.23
C LYS A 126 26.49 -10.78 11.29
N LEU A 127 25.51 -11.67 11.34
CA LEU A 127 25.64 -13.11 11.17
C LEU A 127 24.86 -13.52 9.91
N THR A 128 25.47 -14.28 9.00
CA THR A 128 24.82 -14.79 7.79
C THR A 128 24.91 -16.32 7.75
N LEU A 129 23.76 -16.99 7.65
CA LEU A 129 23.65 -18.39 7.30
C LEU A 129 23.51 -18.51 5.78
N HIS A 130 24.39 -19.29 5.14
CA HIS A 130 24.35 -19.61 3.72
C HIS A 130 23.89 -21.04 3.55
N LEU A 131 22.87 -21.26 2.72
CA LEU A 131 22.30 -22.57 2.40
C LEU A 131 22.48 -22.83 0.91
N TYR A 132 23.10 -23.96 0.56
CA TYR A 132 23.41 -24.31 -0.83
C TYR A 132 22.75 -25.62 -1.23
N TRP A 133 22.14 -25.62 -2.41
CA TRP A 133 21.70 -26.82 -3.13
C TRP A 133 22.42 -26.82 -4.48
N LYS A 134 23.32 -27.78 -4.69
CA LYS A 134 24.21 -27.82 -5.85
C LYS A 134 23.93 -29.01 -6.74
N ASN A 135 24.20 -28.84 -8.02
CA ASN A 135 24.12 -29.85 -9.06
C ASN A 135 22.72 -30.46 -9.17
N ILE A 136 21.68 -29.63 -9.08
CA ILE A 136 20.30 -30.10 -9.12
C ILE A 136 19.97 -30.55 -10.56
N PRO A 137 19.49 -31.78 -10.76
CA PRO A 137 19.06 -32.24 -12.08
C PRO A 137 17.70 -31.64 -12.46
N LEU A 138 17.46 -31.48 -13.77
CA LEU A 138 16.16 -31.09 -14.31
C LEU A 138 15.84 -31.94 -15.53
N ASP A 139 14.80 -32.77 -15.43
CA ASP A 139 14.55 -33.91 -16.32
C ASP A 139 15.81 -34.77 -16.56
N ASN A 140 16.33 -34.76 -17.79
CA ASN A 140 17.46 -35.54 -18.28
C ASN A 140 18.75 -34.70 -18.32
N GLU A 141 18.73 -33.46 -17.83
CA GLU A 141 19.91 -32.61 -17.68
C GLU A 141 20.45 -32.73 -16.25
N ASP A 142 21.58 -33.40 -16.10
CA ASP A 142 22.33 -33.43 -14.85
C ASP A 142 22.93 -32.04 -14.56
N GLN A 143 23.01 -31.67 -13.28
CA GLN A 143 23.64 -30.42 -12.83
C GLN A 143 23.05 -29.15 -13.47
N ALA A 144 21.77 -29.20 -13.83
CA ALA A 144 21.05 -28.17 -14.57
C ALA A 144 21.04 -26.81 -13.85
N PHE A 145 20.95 -26.76 -12.53
CA PHE A 145 20.99 -25.50 -11.79
C PHE A 145 21.46 -25.66 -10.34
N ASP A 146 21.83 -24.52 -9.73
CA ASP A 146 22.10 -24.41 -8.29
C ASP A 146 21.18 -23.38 -7.64
N VAL A 147 20.95 -23.55 -6.34
CA VAL A 147 20.25 -22.58 -5.49
C VAL A 147 21.15 -22.20 -4.32
N HIS A 148 21.26 -20.90 -4.06
CA HIS A 148 21.94 -20.34 -2.90
C HIS A 148 20.98 -19.39 -2.17
N ALA A 149 20.62 -19.74 -0.94
CA ALA A 149 19.85 -18.86 -0.07
C ALA A 149 20.72 -18.30 1.06
N THR A 150 20.44 -17.08 1.49
CA THR A 150 21.08 -16.45 2.65
C THR A 150 20.03 -15.99 3.64
N VAL A 151 20.33 -16.16 4.93
CA VAL A 151 19.52 -15.65 6.04
C VAL A 151 20.46 -14.91 6.99
N SER A 152 20.26 -13.62 7.14
CA SER A 152 21.12 -12.77 7.97
C SER A 152 20.39 -12.23 9.20
N LEU A 153 21.12 -12.12 10.31
CA LEU A 153 20.72 -11.44 11.53
C LEU A 153 21.68 -10.26 11.79
N ASP A 154 21.13 -9.14 12.23
CA ASP A 154 21.88 -8.02 12.81
C ASP A 154 21.53 -7.88 14.30
N GLY A 155 21.77 -6.70 14.91
CA GLY A 155 21.37 -6.42 16.28
C GLY A 155 19.87 -6.15 16.50
N SER A 156 19.06 -6.21 15.44
CA SER A 156 17.64 -5.88 15.49
C SER A 156 16.73 -7.09 15.75
N SER A 157 15.41 -6.90 15.84
CA SER A 157 14.45 -8.01 15.87
C SER A 157 14.10 -8.58 14.48
N LEU A 158 14.80 -8.14 13.43
CA LEU A 158 14.57 -8.49 12.04
C LEU A 158 15.62 -9.50 11.53
N SER A 159 15.23 -10.22 10.49
CA SER A 159 16.09 -11.13 9.72
C SER A 159 15.91 -10.85 8.23
N TYR A 160 16.98 -11.02 7.46
CA TYR A 160 17.05 -10.61 6.05
C TYR A 160 17.38 -11.81 5.16
N TRP A 161 16.57 -12.02 4.14
CA TRP A 161 16.54 -13.24 3.35
C TRP A 161 16.70 -12.93 1.87
N GLN A 162 17.54 -13.69 1.19
CA GLN A 162 17.73 -13.59 -0.27
C GLN A 162 17.96 -14.97 -0.87
N ILE A 163 17.59 -15.13 -2.15
CA ILE A 163 17.81 -16.35 -2.93
C ILE A 163 18.44 -16.01 -4.29
N ASN A 164 19.36 -16.87 -4.70
CA ASN A 164 20.01 -16.85 -5.99
C ASN A 164 19.83 -18.21 -6.68
N ILE A 165 19.52 -18.19 -7.97
CA ILE A 165 19.41 -19.35 -8.84
C ILE A 165 20.43 -19.20 -9.96
N GLU A 166 21.37 -20.13 -10.05
CA GLU A 166 22.30 -20.23 -11.18
C GLU A 166 21.78 -21.31 -12.14
N ASN A 167 21.12 -20.89 -13.23
CA ASN A 167 20.53 -21.81 -14.20
C ASN A 167 21.49 -22.06 -15.37
N ARG A 168 21.83 -23.33 -15.61
CA ARG A 168 22.71 -23.79 -16.69
C ARG A 168 22.00 -24.75 -17.66
N SER A 169 20.71 -25.00 -17.47
CA SER A 169 19.91 -25.84 -18.35
C SER A 169 19.88 -25.24 -19.76
N LYS A 170 20.03 -26.08 -20.78
CA LYS A 170 19.91 -25.65 -22.19
C LYS A 170 18.46 -25.66 -22.68
N ARG A 171 17.54 -26.18 -21.87
CA ARG A 171 16.16 -26.45 -22.27
C ARG A 171 15.12 -25.77 -21.38
N PHE A 172 15.51 -25.30 -20.21
CA PHE A 172 14.62 -24.73 -19.22
C PHE A 172 15.07 -23.34 -18.79
N GLY A 173 14.16 -22.37 -18.86
CA GLY A 173 14.35 -21.08 -18.21
C GLY A 173 13.59 -20.98 -16.89
N THR A 174 14.09 -20.19 -15.96
CA THR A 174 13.42 -19.93 -14.68
C THR A 174 12.15 -19.13 -14.95
N TRP A 175 11.02 -19.55 -14.38
CA TRP A 175 9.71 -18.97 -14.65
C TRP A 175 9.14 -18.23 -13.45
N GLU A 176 8.99 -18.90 -12.31
CA GLU A 176 8.48 -18.32 -11.06
C GLU A 176 9.31 -18.85 -9.89
N ILE A 177 9.59 -18.00 -8.90
CA ILE A 177 10.34 -18.37 -7.70
C ILE A 177 9.51 -17.99 -6.47
N THR A 178 9.04 -18.97 -5.72
CA THR A 178 8.40 -18.75 -4.43
C THR A 178 9.45 -18.80 -3.33
N TYR A 179 9.84 -17.65 -2.77
CA TYR A 179 10.80 -17.55 -1.66
C TYR A 179 10.61 -16.28 -0.82
N PRO A 180 10.57 -16.40 0.53
CA PRO A 180 10.46 -17.65 1.26
C PRO A 180 9.05 -18.23 1.09
N LEU A 181 8.95 -19.55 1.13
CA LEU A 181 7.69 -20.27 1.32
C LEU A 181 7.69 -20.81 2.75
N ILE A 182 6.79 -20.33 3.62
CA ILE A 182 6.77 -20.66 5.04
C ILE A 182 5.44 -21.31 5.36
N LYS A 183 5.47 -22.60 5.72
CA LYS A 183 4.31 -23.38 6.12
C LYS A 183 4.27 -23.56 7.64
N GLY A 184 3.08 -23.81 8.18
CA GLY A 184 2.90 -24.10 9.60
C GLY A 184 2.98 -22.87 10.50
N LEU A 185 2.67 -21.67 9.99
CA LEU A 185 2.53 -20.48 10.83
C LEU A 185 1.33 -20.68 11.75
N ARG A 186 1.56 -20.52 13.06
CA ARG A 186 0.50 -20.63 14.08
C ARG A 186 -0.53 -19.54 13.84
N ALA A 187 -1.70 -19.98 13.42
CA ALA A 187 -2.89 -19.17 13.41
C ALA A 187 -4.00 -20.05 13.97
N SER A 188 -4.38 -19.84 15.24
CA SER A 188 -5.41 -20.65 15.86
C SER A 188 -6.81 -20.13 15.50
N GLU A 189 -7.84 -20.88 15.87
CA GLU A 189 -9.24 -20.43 15.77
C GLU A 189 -9.65 -19.40 16.84
N ASP A 190 -8.73 -19.00 17.73
CA ASP A 190 -9.00 -17.88 18.64
C ASP A 190 -9.06 -16.59 17.82
N GLU A 191 -10.11 -15.79 18.01
CA GLU A 191 -10.22 -14.44 17.43
C GLU A 191 -9.05 -13.52 17.86
N ASP A 192 -8.26 -13.95 18.83
CA ASP A 192 -7.03 -13.30 19.24
C ASP A 192 -5.94 -13.26 18.16
N VAL A 193 -5.88 -14.25 17.25
CA VAL A 193 -4.90 -14.22 16.16
C VAL A 193 -5.46 -13.43 14.98
N GLN A 194 -4.68 -12.44 14.54
CA GLN A 194 -5.10 -11.49 13.53
C GLN A 194 -4.04 -11.33 12.44
N LEU A 195 -4.49 -11.19 11.19
CA LEU A 195 -3.66 -10.93 10.02
C LEU A 195 -4.00 -9.55 9.45
N ALA A 196 -3.01 -8.67 9.40
CA ALA A 196 -3.13 -7.37 8.75
C ALA A 196 -2.28 -7.31 7.47
N PHE A 197 -2.85 -6.86 6.36
CA PHE A 197 -2.16 -6.76 5.07
C PHE A 197 -2.64 -5.56 4.23
N SER A 198 -1.82 -5.20 3.23
CA SER A 198 -1.89 -3.97 2.44
C SER A 198 -2.95 -3.96 1.31
N ASP A 199 -4.16 -4.43 1.59
CA ASP A 199 -5.30 -4.35 0.67
C ASP A 199 -6.01 -2.99 0.81
N PHE A 200 -6.01 -2.18 -0.25
CA PHE A 200 -6.37 -0.77 -0.27
C PHE A 200 -5.64 0.03 0.83
N SER A 201 -6.39 0.65 1.75
CA SER A 201 -5.82 1.35 2.91
C SER A 201 -5.32 0.40 4.00
N GLY A 202 -5.68 -0.89 3.95
CA GLY A 202 -5.33 -1.91 4.93
C GLY A 202 -6.53 -2.75 5.33
N ARG A 203 -6.32 -4.05 5.50
CA ARG A 203 -7.35 -5.01 5.91
C ARG A 203 -6.88 -5.79 7.12
N LEU A 204 -7.76 -5.98 8.10
CA LEU A 204 -7.50 -6.72 9.35
C LEU A 204 -8.48 -7.90 9.47
N LEU A 205 -7.97 -9.10 9.26
CA LEU A 205 -8.73 -10.34 9.45
C LEU A 205 -8.51 -10.86 10.86
N LYS A 206 -9.60 -11.05 11.61
CA LYS A 206 -9.59 -11.83 12.85
C LYS A 206 -9.82 -13.30 12.51
N ASN A 207 -9.12 -14.21 13.19
CA ASN A 207 -9.16 -15.64 12.90
C ASN A 207 -8.94 -15.92 11.39
N PRO A 208 -7.73 -15.63 10.87
CA PRO A 208 -7.45 -15.73 9.44
C PRO A 208 -7.66 -17.14 8.86
N VAL A 209 -7.51 -18.19 9.68
CA VAL A 209 -7.75 -19.59 9.26
C VAL A 209 -9.21 -19.84 8.92
N LYS A 210 -10.15 -19.18 9.59
CA LYS A 210 -11.58 -19.22 9.25
C LYS A 210 -11.92 -18.21 8.15
N ARG A 211 -11.42 -16.98 8.26
CA ARG A 211 -11.89 -15.87 7.42
C ARG A 211 -11.36 -15.91 5.98
N ILE A 212 -10.14 -16.41 5.75
CA ILE A 212 -9.59 -16.51 4.38
C ILE A 212 -10.47 -17.41 3.50
N PRO A 213 -10.88 -18.63 3.91
CA PRO A 213 -11.80 -19.46 3.14
C PRO A 213 -13.15 -18.80 2.81
N GLU A 214 -13.73 -18.03 3.75
CA GLU A 214 -14.99 -17.31 3.53
C GLU A 214 -14.84 -16.21 2.46
N LEU A 215 -13.69 -15.52 2.43
CA LEU A 215 -13.44 -14.54 1.38
C LEU A 215 -13.34 -15.18 -0.01
N LEU A 216 -12.95 -16.45 -0.12
CA LEU A 216 -12.84 -17.15 -1.41
C LEU A 216 -14.18 -17.42 -2.08
N THR A 217 -15.25 -17.60 -1.31
CA THR A 217 -16.57 -17.88 -1.88
C THR A 217 -17.17 -16.65 -2.54
N ASP A 218 -16.81 -15.46 -2.05
CA ASP A 218 -17.48 -14.20 -2.38
C ASP A 218 -16.56 -13.20 -3.12
N ASP A 219 -15.23 -13.36 -3.07
CA ASP A 219 -14.25 -12.46 -3.71
C ASP A 219 -13.42 -13.18 -4.78
N PRO A 220 -13.48 -12.77 -6.07
CA PRO A 220 -12.68 -13.36 -7.13
C PRO A 220 -11.17 -13.05 -7.01
N ARG A 221 -10.72 -12.27 -6.01
CA ARG A 221 -9.33 -11.83 -5.81
C ARG A 221 -8.91 -11.96 -4.33
N PRO A 222 -8.77 -13.20 -3.82
CA PRO A 222 -8.51 -13.49 -2.41
C PRO A 222 -7.08 -13.16 -1.96
N PRO A 223 -6.81 -13.07 -0.64
CA PRO A 223 -5.47 -12.79 -0.09
C PRO A 223 -4.42 -13.86 -0.41
N GLN A 224 -4.82 -14.99 -1.00
CA GLN A 224 -3.92 -16.03 -1.50
C GLN A 224 -2.99 -15.51 -2.60
N ILE A 225 -3.41 -14.48 -3.34
CA ILE A 225 -2.62 -13.89 -4.43
C ILE A 225 -2.81 -12.37 -4.46
N MET A 226 -1.93 -11.66 -3.76
CA MET A 226 -1.87 -10.19 -3.75
C MET A 226 -0.75 -9.69 -4.67
N SER A 227 -1.11 -9.16 -5.85
CA SER A 227 -0.14 -8.63 -6.82
C SER A 227 0.37 -7.25 -6.45
N TYR A 228 1.68 -7.13 -6.29
CA TYR A 228 2.36 -5.86 -5.99
C TYR A 228 3.08 -5.29 -7.22
N PRO A 229 3.02 -3.96 -7.45
CA PRO A 229 2.12 -3.00 -6.78
C PRO A 229 0.71 -3.04 -7.39
N SER A 230 -0.33 -2.92 -6.56
CA SER A 230 -1.72 -2.71 -7.01
C SER A 230 -2.58 -2.15 -5.86
N ALA A 231 -3.83 -1.76 -6.13
CA ALA A 231 -4.77 -1.40 -5.07
C ALA A 231 -5.02 -2.54 -4.08
N ARG A 232 -4.82 -3.80 -4.50
CA ARG A 232 -4.95 -5.00 -3.67
C ARG A 232 -3.64 -5.42 -3.00
N CYS A 233 -2.57 -4.64 -3.19
CA CYS A 233 -1.29 -4.76 -2.50
C CYS A 233 -0.54 -3.42 -2.61
N THR A 234 -0.94 -2.47 -1.77
CA THR A 234 -0.50 -1.07 -1.87
C THR A 234 0.88 -0.83 -1.28
N MET A 235 1.35 -1.76 -0.45
CA MET A 235 2.61 -1.75 0.29
C MET A 235 3.18 -3.16 0.38
N GLN A 236 4.48 -3.25 0.66
CA GLN A 236 5.24 -4.52 0.64
C GLN A 236 5.39 -5.13 2.03
N TYR A 237 4.36 -5.10 2.87
CA TYR A 237 4.38 -5.75 4.19
C TYR A 237 3.02 -6.21 4.69
N SER A 238 3.06 -7.12 5.64
CA SER A 238 1.94 -7.63 6.42
C SER A 238 2.39 -8.05 7.82
N THR A 239 1.43 -8.42 8.67
CA THR A 239 1.76 -8.96 9.98
C THR A 239 0.69 -9.91 10.50
N LEU A 240 1.16 -10.97 11.18
CA LEU A 240 0.37 -11.90 11.97
C LEU A 240 0.66 -11.65 13.45
N PHE A 241 -0.34 -11.44 14.30
CA PHE A 241 -0.11 -11.14 15.71
C PHE A 241 -1.21 -11.66 16.63
N GLU A 242 -0.85 -11.86 17.90
CA GLU A 242 -1.76 -12.21 19.01
C GLU A 242 -2.18 -10.94 19.75
N GLY A 243 -3.47 -10.61 19.71
CA GLY A 243 -4.01 -9.37 20.28
C GLY A 243 -3.85 -9.24 21.81
N LYS A 244 -4.05 -10.32 22.57
CA LYS A 244 -3.95 -10.34 24.03
C LYS A 244 -2.50 -10.28 24.50
N ASN A 245 -1.62 -11.00 23.82
CA ASN A 245 -0.21 -11.12 24.21
C ASN A 245 0.67 -10.03 23.61
N ASN A 246 0.14 -9.24 22.67
CA ASN A 246 0.87 -8.24 21.89
C ASN A 246 2.13 -8.83 21.27
N ASN A 247 2.08 -10.04 20.73
CA ASN A 247 3.23 -10.68 20.12
C ASN A 247 2.99 -10.85 18.63
N GLY A 248 3.89 -10.30 17.82
CA GLY A 248 3.68 -10.19 16.38
C GLY A 248 4.85 -10.71 15.56
N LEU A 249 4.50 -11.26 14.41
CA LEU A 249 5.38 -11.67 13.33
C LEU A 249 5.16 -10.71 12.16
N TYR A 250 6.25 -10.09 11.73
CA TYR A 250 6.30 -9.10 10.66
C TYR A 250 6.86 -9.75 9.39
N PHE A 251 6.23 -9.48 8.25
CA PHE A 251 6.68 -9.91 6.94
C PHE A 251 6.76 -8.71 6.01
N ALA A 252 7.88 -8.52 5.32
CA ALA A 252 8.01 -7.46 4.32
C ALA A 252 9.00 -7.82 3.21
N THR A 253 9.00 -7.02 2.14
CA THR A 253 10.17 -6.91 1.26
C THR A 253 10.69 -5.48 1.26
N HIS A 254 11.98 -5.33 1.54
CA HIS A 254 12.66 -4.04 1.46
C HIS A 254 13.17 -3.81 0.04
N ASP A 255 12.24 -3.59 -0.88
CA ASP A 255 12.51 -3.34 -2.29
C ASP A 255 12.19 -1.90 -2.69
N SER A 256 13.23 -1.09 -2.84
CA SER A 256 13.14 0.32 -3.21
C SER A 256 12.82 0.58 -4.68
N LYS A 257 12.89 -0.47 -5.52
CA LYS A 257 12.68 -0.41 -6.98
C LYS A 257 11.33 -0.98 -7.42
N ALA A 258 10.57 -1.55 -6.49
CA ALA A 258 9.22 -2.07 -6.69
C ALA A 258 9.12 -3.08 -7.86
N TYR A 259 9.97 -4.09 -7.82
CA TYR A 259 9.86 -5.27 -8.68
C TYR A 259 8.49 -5.92 -8.51
N VAL A 260 7.95 -6.43 -9.62
CA VAL A 260 6.67 -7.15 -9.59
C VAL A 260 6.82 -8.44 -8.80
N LYS A 261 5.90 -8.67 -7.87
CA LYS A 261 5.86 -9.86 -7.00
C LYS A 261 4.45 -10.09 -6.50
N LYS A 262 4.19 -11.28 -5.96
CA LYS A 262 2.90 -11.57 -5.31
C LYS A 262 3.11 -12.09 -3.90
N PHE A 263 2.31 -11.61 -2.97
CA PHE A 263 2.24 -12.12 -1.60
C PHE A 263 1.05 -13.07 -1.50
N GLY A 264 1.22 -14.19 -0.81
CA GLY A 264 0.16 -15.17 -0.62
C GLY A 264 0.01 -15.59 0.83
N TYR A 265 -1.25 -15.76 1.23
CA TYR A 265 -1.66 -16.34 2.50
C TYR A 265 -2.64 -17.47 2.24
N ASP A 266 -2.18 -18.71 2.41
CA ASP A 266 -3.01 -19.91 2.25
C ASP A 266 -3.28 -20.55 3.60
N VAL A 267 -4.41 -21.25 3.71
CA VAL A 267 -4.78 -22.02 4.90
C VAL A 267 -4.46 -23.49 4.68
N ASP A 268 -3.67 -24.08 5.56
CA ASP A 268 -3.61 -25.54 5.71
C ASP A 268 -4.80 -25.94 6.60
N GLU A 269 -5.87 -26.45 5.97
CA GLU A 269 -7.09 -26.84 6.67
C GLU A 269 -6.88 -28.02 7.63
N GLU A 270 -5.97 -28.95 7.30
CA GLU A 270 -5.69 -30.14 8.11
C GLU A 270 -5.05 -29.75 9.44
N ASN A 271 -4.02 -28.91 9.37
CA ASN A 271 -3.26 -28.48 10.55
C ASN A 271 -3.79 -27.18 11.17
N ARG A 272 -4.79 -26.54 10.56
CA ARG A 272 -5.32 -25.23 10.95
C ARG A 272 -4.19 -24.20 11.13
N SER A 273 -3.42 -23.99 10.07
CA SER A 273 -2.27 -23.06 10.07
C SER A 273 -2.20 -22.24 8.80
N LEU A 274 -1.40 -21.18 8.83
CA LEU A 274 -1.16 -20.36 7.66
C LEU A 274 0.12 -20.77 6.92
N THR A 275 0.08 -20.59 5.61
CA THR A 275 1.24 -20.57 4.73
C THR A 275 1.44 -19.14 4.22
N TYR A 276 2.67 -18.64 4.32
CA TYR A 276 3.09 -17.38 3.73
C TYR A 276 4.03 -17.66 2.56
N GLY A 277 3.80 -17.03 1.41
CA GLY A 277 4.67 -17.17 0.24
C GLY A 277 4.86 -15.85 -0.50
N ILE A 278 6.06 -15.64 -1.05
CA ILE A 278 6.33 -14.55 -2.00
C ILE A 278 6.72 -15.14 -3.34
N LYS A 279 5.88 -14.92 -4.36
CA LYS A 279 6.17 -15.28 -5.75
C LYS A 279 6.93 -14.14 -6.42
N ASN A 280 8.11 -14.46 -6.93
CA ASN A 280 9.02 -13.54 -7.60
C ASN A 280 9.08 -13.89 -9.08
N TYR A 281 9.11 -12.87 -9.93
CA TYR A 281 9.13 -13.01 -11.38
C TYR A 281 10.45 -12.47 -11.93
N PRO A 282 11.36 -13.33 -12.41
CA PRO A 282 12.66 -12.91 -12.91
C PRO A 282 12.52 -12.06 -14.17
N GLU A 283 13.55 -11.25 -14.46
CA GLU A 283 13.75 -10.74 -15.82
C GLU A 283 14.19 -11.91 -16.70
N GLY A 284 13.79 -11.91 -17.98
CA GLY A 284 14.12 -13.01 -18.90
C GLY A 284 13.36 -14.31 -18.62
N MET A 285 12.14 -14.24 -18.07
CA MET A 285 11.33 -15.42 -17.72
C MET A 285 11.30 -16.47 -18.85
N GLY A 286 11.67 -17.70 -18.52
CA GLY A 286 11.55 -18.85 -19.41
C GLY A 286 12.61 -18.99 -20.52
N PHE A 287 13.59 -18.09 -20.63
CA PHE A 287 14.70 -18.27 -21.58
C PHE A 287 15.73 -19.28 -21.07
N PRO A 288 16.06 -20.36 -21.77
CA PRO A 288 17.05 -21.32 -21.27
C PRO A 288 18.46 -20.72 -21.15
N GLY A 289 19.29 -21.32 -20.30
CA GLY A 289 20.69 -20.97 -20.11
C GLY A 289 20.94 -19.96 -18.99
N SER A 290 22.17 -19.42 -18.94
CA SER A 290 22.61 -18.50 -17.88
C SER A 290 21.82 -17.20 -17.82
N GLU A 291 21.19 -16.80 -18.92
CA GLU A 291 20.27 -15.65 -19.01
C GLU A 291 19.00 -15.84 -18.14
N SER A 292 18.69 -17.07 -17.73
CA SER A 292 17.64 -17.41 -16.77
C SER A 292 18.10 -17.52 -15.32
N SER A 293 19.35 -17.17 -15.04
CA SER A 293 19.79 -17.07 -13.65
C SER A 293 19.07 -15.90 -12.97
N TYR A 294 18.80 -16.04 -11.68
CA TYR A 294 18.10 -15.03 -10.90
C TYR A 294 18.89 -14.70 -9.66
N THR A 295 19.05 -13.41 -9.41
CA THR A 295 19.53 -12.87 -8.14
C THR A 295 18.42 -12.00 -7.59
N MET A 296 17.93 -12.33 -6.40
CA MET A 296 16.87 -11.54 -5.78
C MET A 296 17.33 -10.08 -5.59
N PRO A 297 16.64 -9.08 -6.19
CA PRO A 297 17.16 -7.72 -6.24
C PRO A 297 16.87 -6.90 -4.96
N TYR A 298 16.31 -7.54 -3.94
CA TYR A 298 15.93 -6.95 -2.66
C TYR A 298 16.07 -7.98 -1.53
N GLU A 299 15.84 -7.54 -0.30
CA GLU A 299 15.77 -8.41 0.88
C GLU A 299 14.30 -8.68 1.23
N VAL A 300 13.97 -9.94 1.50
CA VAL A 300 12.78 -10.28 2.26
C VAL A 300 13.11 -10.13 3.74
N VAL A 301 12.22 -9.50 4.50
CA VAL A 301 12.42 -9.17 5.91
C VAL A 301 11.37 -9.87 6.75
N ILE A 302 11.82 -10.68 7.70
CA ILE A 302 10.97 -11.37 8.67
C ILE A 302 11.43 -10.98 10.06
N GLY A 303 10.51 -10.59 10.94
CA GLY A 303 10.89 -10.12 12.26
C GLY A 303 9.85 -10.38 13.33
N VAL A 304 10.29 -10.35 14.58
CA VAL A 304 9.41 -10.45 15.75
C VAL A 304 9.27 -9.08 16.41
N TYR A 305 8.10 -8.79 16.98
CA TYR A 305 7.87 -7.53 17.68
C TYR A 305 6.80 -7.66 18.78
N GLU A 306 6.77 -6.67 19.67
CA GLU A 306 5.71 -6.53 20.68
C GLU A 306 4.73 -5.42 20.26
N GLY A 307 3.47 -5.76 20.00
CA GLY A 307 2.41 -4.82 19.63
C GLY A 307 1.35 -5.41 18.72
N ASP A 308 0.71 -4.53 17.95
CA ASP A 308 -0.32 -4.83 16.96
C ASP A 308 0.06 -4.31 15.57
N TRP A 309 -0.88 -4.32 14.64
CA TRP A 309 -0.69 -3.82 13.27
C TRP A 309 -0.22 -2.35 13.18
N ILE A 310 -0.52 -1.48 14.16
CA ILE A 310 0.00 -0.10 14.18
C ILE A 310 1.50 -0.14 14.44
N THR A 311 1.96 -0.98 15.37
CA THR A 311 3.40 -1.16 15.63
C THR A 311 4.12 -1.68 14.39
N ALA A 312 3.57 -2.69 13.71
CA ALA A 312 4.12 -3.18 12.44
C ALA A 312 4.15 -2.09 11.36
N SER A 313 3.12 -1.25 11.27
CA SER A 313 3.09 -0.11 10.36
C SER A 313 4.22 0.88 10.62
N LYS A 314 4.56 1.11 11.89
CA LYS A 314 5.70 1.98 12.27
C LYS A 314 7.06 1.37 11.94
N ILE A 315 7.20 0.04 12.07
CA ILE A 315 8.41 -0.67 11.62
C ILE A 315 8.60 -0.46 10.11
N TYR A 316 7.56 -0.70 9.32
CA TYR A 316 7.64 -0.52 7.87
C TYR A 316 7.86 0.94 7.46
N ARG A 317 7.17 1.89 8.12
CA ARG A 317 7.32 3.33 7.89
C ARG A 317 8.78 3.77 7.93
N ASN A 318 9.57 3.27 8.88
CA ASN A 318 10.98 3.64 9.04
C ASN A 318 11.82 3.34 7.78
N TRP A 319 11.51 2.26 7.08
CA TRP A 319 12.14 1.97 5.80
C TRP A 319 11.45 2.74 4.67
N ALA A 320 10.12 2.67 4.58
CA ALA A 320 9.33 3.14 3.46
C ALA A 320 9.49 4.64 3.15
N ILE A 321 9.54 5.50 4.17
CA ILE A 321 9.63 6.97 3.96
C ILE A 321 11.00 7.44 3.47
N ASN A 322 11.99 6.53 3.42
CA ASN A 322 13.33 6.78 2.88
C ASN A 322 13.48 6.33 1.42
N GLN A 323 12.42 5.78 0.80
CA GLN A 323 12.46 5.27 -0.56
C GLN A 323 12.10 6.33 -1.60
N LYS A 324 12.39 6.04 -2.88
CA LYS A 324 12.25 6.95 -4.04
C LYS A 324 10.93 7.73 -4.02
N TRP A 325 9.83 7.06 -3.70
CA TRP A 325 8.48 7.62 -3.66
C TRP A 325 8.19 8.58 -2.50
N CYS A 326 9.10 8.74 -1.55
CA CYS A 326 9.02 9.72 -0.45
C CYS A 326 10.17 10.74 -0.45
N LEU A 327 11.17 10.60 -1.33
CA LEU A 327 12.37 11.46 -1.35
C LEU A 327 12.10 12.92 -1.71
N LYS A 328 10.93 13.25 -2.29
CA LYS A 328 10.50 14.64 -2.48
C LYS A 328 10.14 15.36 -1.15
N GLY A 329 10.13 14.64 -0.03
CA GLY A 329 9.88 15.17 1.31
C GLY A 329 8.41 15.23 1.68
N THR A 330 8.15 15.74 2.88
CA THR A 330 6.80 15.90 3.43
C THR A 330 5.98 16.90 2.62
N LEU A 331 4.65 16.73 2.59
CA LEU A 331 3.71 17.57 1.87
C LEU A 331 3.84 19.06 2.21
N SER A 332 4.15 19.40 3.46
CA SER A 332 4.34 20.78 3.91
C SER A 332 5.56 21.47 3.25
N LYS A 333 6.53 20.67 2.77
CA LYS A 333 7.77 21.13 2.14
C LYS A 333 7.73 21.03 0.62
N ARG A 334 6.77 20.30 0.04
CA ARG A 334 6.64 20.13 -1.40
C ARG A 334 6.09 21.40 -2.04
N THR A 335 6.84 21.95 -2.98
CA THR A 335 6.45 23.11 -3.79
C THR A 335 5.92 22.72 -5.17
N ASP A 336 6.03 21.44 -5.53
CA ASP A 336 5.61 20.93 -6.84
C ASP A 336 4.15 20.46 -6.88
N ILE A 337 3.41 20.60 -5.77
CA ILE A 337 1.96 20.37 -5.68
C ILE A 337 1.25 21.74 -5.59
N PRO A 338 0.27 22.03 -6.46
CA PRO A 338 -0.47 23.30 -6.44
C PRO A 338 -1.21 23.54 -5.12
N LYS A 339 -1.17 24.80 -4.62
CA LYS A 339 -1.82 25.17 -3.36
C LYS A 339 -3.33 24.97 -3.38
N TRP A 340 -3.98 25.16 -4.53
CA TRP A 340 -5.42 24.96 -4.64
C TRP A 340 -5.78 23.51 -4.31
N TYR A 341 -4.98 22.53 -4.74
CA TYR A 341 -5.22 21.11 -4.47
C TYR A 341 -4.95 20.79 -2.99
N LEU A 342 -3.85 21.29 -2.41
CA LEU A 342 -3.56 21.13 -0.98
C LEU A 342 -4.65 21.73 -0.08
N ASN A 343 -5.39 22.72 -0.60
CA ASN A 343 -6.49 23.37 0.11
C ASN A 343 -7.85 22.72 -0.12
N THR A 344 -8.02 21.87 -1.14
CA THR A 344 -9.28 21.17 -1.43
C THR A 344 -9.73 20.37 -0.21
N ILE A 345 -11.02 20.45 0.11
CA ILE A 345 -11.64 19.81 1.27
C ILE A 345 -12.55 18.67 0.85
N ILE A 346 -13.33 18.88 -0.21
CA ILE A 346 -14.38 17.97 -0.63
C ILE A 346 -14.39 17.78 -2.15
N TRP A 347 -14.67 16.55 -2.55
CA TRP A 347 -14.78 16.14 -3.94
C TRP A 347 -16.22 15.75 -4.29
N PHE A 348 -16.68 16.20 -5.43
CA PHE A 348 -17.83 15.63 -6.13
C PHE A 348 -17.35 14.70 -7.24
N ALA A 349 -18.19 13.76 -7.67
CA ALA A 349 -17.90 12.85 -8.76
C ALA A 349 -19.17 12.61 -9.60
N GLY A 350 -19.00 12.25 -10.87
CA GLY A 350 -20.11 11.95 -11.78
C GLY A 350 -20.22 12.96 -12.92
N GLY A 351 -21.46 13.26 -13.33
CA GLY A 351 -21.78 14.29 -14.31
C GLY A 351 -22.06 15.66 -13.65
N PRO A 352 -22.08 16.76 -14.42
CA PRO A 352 -22.51 18.05 -13.91
C PRO A 352 -23.99 17.98 -13.51
N SER A 353 -24.31 18.53 -12.33
CA SER A 353 -25.67 18.60 -11.79
C SER A 353 -25.99 20.05 -11.41
N ASP A 354 -27.27 20.42 -11.49
CA ASP A 354 -27.77 21.73 -11.06
C ASP A 354 -27.65 21.92 -9.53
N ASN A 355 -27.59 20.84 -8.75
CA ASN A 355 -27.37 20.90 -7.28
C ASN A 355 -25.90 21.16 -6.90
N MET A 356 -24.96 20.96 -7.83
CA MET A 356 -23.52 21.04 -7.54
C MET A 356 -23.08 22.42 -7.02
N ILE A 357 -23.46 23.50 -7.72
CA ILE A 357 -23.10 24.87 -7.31
C ILE A 357 -23.82 25.27 -6.00
N PRO A 358 -25.13 25.07 -5.85
CA PRO A 358 -25.82 25.29 -4.58
C PRO A 358 -25.17 24.56 -3.40
N LEU A 359 -24.84 23.27 -3.57
CA LEU A 359 -24.21 22.47 -2.52
C LEU A 359 -22.80 22.98 -2.20
N ALA A 360 -21.97 23.26 -3.20
CA ALA A 360 -20.63 23.84 -2.97
C ALA A 360 -20.71 25.17 -2.19
N LYS A 361 -21.65 26.05 -2.55
CA LYS A 361 -21.91 27.32 -1.84
C LYS A 361 -22.42 27.09 -0.42
N TYR A 362 -23.25 26.07 -0.21
CA TYR A 362 -23.75 25.74 1.12
C TYR A 362 -22.63 25.22 2.03
N LEU A 363 -21.76 24.35 1.52
CA LEU A 363 -20.60 23.83 2.26
C LEU A 363 -19.55 24.93 2.49
N ASP A 364 -19.39 25.84 1.54
CA ASP A 364 -18.56 27.04 1.62
C ASP A 364 -17.09 26.70 1.96
N VAL A 365 -16.53 25.73 1.23
CA VAL A 365 -15.14 25.27 1.34
C VAL A 365 -14.55 25.00 -0.04
N PRO A 366 -13.21 24.99 -0.20
CA PRO A 366 -12.57 24.60 -1.45
C PRO A 366 -13.05 23.23 -1.95
N THR A 367 -13.66 23.23 -3.14
CA THR A 367 -14.37 22.08 -3.70
C THR A 367 -13.77 21.71 -5.06
N ALA A 368 -13.63 20.41 -5.30
CA ALA A 368 -13.22 19.86 -6.59
C ALA A 368 -14.29 18.88 -7.12
N PHE A 369 -14.26 18.65 -8.43
CA PHE A 369 -15.20 17.81 -9.15
C PHE A 369 -14.45 16.92 -10.14
N GLN A 370 -14.60 15.61 -9.96
CA GLN A 370 -14.10 14.62 -10.90
C GLN A 370 -15.17 14.29 -11.93
N TRP A 371 -14.97 14.75 -13.17
CA TRP A 371 -15.98 14.70 -14.21
C TRP A 371 -15.86 13.41 -15.03
N TYR A 372 -16.84 12.51 -14.88
CA TYR A 372 -17.05 11.31 -15.69
C TYR A 372 -17.99 11.59 -16.86
N ASN A 373 -17.90 10.82 -17.95
CA ASN A 373 -18.79 10.98 -19.11
C ASN A 373 -18.75 12.39 -19.75
N TRP A 374 -17.58 13.01 -19.78
CA TRP A 374 -17.38 14.31 -20.44
C TRP A 374 -17.26 14.21 -21.97
N HIS A 375 -17.16 12.99 -22.49
CA HIS A 375 -16.98 12.64 -23.90
C HIS A 375 -18.28 12.12 -24.54
N GLN A 376 -18.35 12.08 -25.88
CA GLN A 376 -19.53 11.61 -26.61
C GLN A 376 -19.63 10.08 -26.72
N ILE A 377 -18.53 9.36 -26.50
CA ILE A 377 -18.52 7.90 -26.47
C ILE A 377 -19.19 7.36 -25.19
N PRO A 378 -19.79 6.15 -25.20
CA PRO A 378 -20.26 5.50 -23.98
C PRO A 378 -19.14 5.33 -22.95
N PHE A 379 -19.49 5.31 -21.67
CA PHE A 379 -18.54 5.01 -20.60
C PHE A 379 -17.92 3.62 -20.79
N ASP A 380 -16.63 3.49 -20.49
CA ASP A 380 -15.87 2.24 -20.61
C ASP A 380 -15.99 1.58 -21.99
N THR A 381 -15.91 2.40 -23.04
CA THR A 381 -15.91 1.97 -24.44
C THR A 381 -15.05 2.94 -25.26
N TYR A 382 -14.41 2.45 -26.31
CA TYR A 382 -13.64 3.20 -27.32
C TYR A 382 -12.46 4.02 -26.80
N TYR A 383 -11.96 3.78 -25.58
CA TYR A 383 -10.73 4.42 -25.11
C TYR A 383 -9.56 4.12 -26.06
N PRO A 384 -8.65 5.06 -26.33
CA PRO A 384 -8.57 6.42 -25.81
C PRO A 384 -9.21 7.48 -26.74
N ASP A 385 -10.21 7.14 -27.55
CA ASP A 385 -10.89 8.05 -28.51
C ASP A 385 -11.88 9.01 -27.82
N TYR A 386 -11.43 9.71 -26.79
CA TYR A 386 -12.29 10.56 -25.95
C TYR A 386 -12.88 11.78 -26.67
N PHE A 387 -12.27 12.23 -27.76
CA PHE A 387 -12.65 13.47 -28.44
C PHE A 387 -13.56 13.23 -29.64
N PRO A 388 -14.53 14.13 -29.90
CA PRO A 388 -14.82 15.38 -29.19
C PRO A 388 -15.56 15.21 -27.85
N PRO A 389 -15.51 16.21 -26.95
CA PRO A 389 -16.30 16.19 -25.73
C PRO A 389 -17.80 16.37 -26.02
N VAL A 390 -18.65 16.20 -25.02
CA VAL A 390 -20.07 16.59 -25.10
C VAL A 390 -20.20 18.10 -25.40
N THR A 391 -21.23 18.48 -26.14
CA THR A 391 -21.40 19.85 -26.69
C THR A 391 -21.24 20.96 -25.64
N GLU A 392 -21.80 20.77 -24.45
CA GLU A 392 -21.81 21.79 -23.39
C GLU A 392 -20.55 21.79 -22.51
N PHE A 393 -19.57 20.92 -22.78
CA PHE A 393 -18.43 20.67 -21.89
C PHE A 393 -17.69 21.95 -21.49
N SER A 394 -17.34 22.79 -22.48
CA SER A 394 -16.59 24.04 -22.24
C SER A 394 -17.41 25.09 -21.49
N GLU A 395 -18.71 25.19 -21.77
CA GLU A 395 -19.60 26.16 -21.14
C GLU A 395 -19.84 25.80 -19.67
N LYS A 396 -20.21 24.54 -19.41
CA LYS A 396 -20.41 24.01 -18.06
C LYS A 396 -19.11 24.05 -17.24
N ALA A 397 -17.97 23.72 -17.86
CA ALA A 397 -16.68 23.87 -17.20
C ALA A 397 -16.41 25.32 -16.74
N LYS A 398 -16.65 26.30 -17.61
CA LYS A 398 -16.50 27.73 -17.25
C LYS A 398 -17.47 28.15 -16.15
N GLN A 399 -18.71 27.68 -16.20
CA GLN A 399 -19.72 27.95 -15.17
C GLN A 399 -19.29 27.43 -13.80
N LEU A 400 -18.88 26.16 -13.71
CA LEU A 400 -18.43 25.51 -12.48
C LEU A 400 -17.13 26.15 -11.95
N GLN A 401 -16.16 26.43 -12.82
CA GLN A 401 -14.93 27.10 -12.42
C GLN A 401 -15.16 28.54 -11.93
N SER A 402 -16.11 29.27 -12.52
CA SER A 402 -16.51 30.61 -12.06
C SER A 402 -17.18 30.58 -10.68
N ALA A 403 -17.76 29.43 -10.30
CA ALA A 403 -18.26 29.18 -8.95
C ALA A 403 -17.17 28.69 -7.97
N GLY A 404 -15.91 28.62 -8.41
CA GLY A 404 -14.77 28.20 -7.58
C GLY A 404 -14.52 26.70 -7.53
N ILE A 405 -15.25 25.89 -8.32
CA ILE A 405 -15.09 24.43 -8.35
C ILE A 405 -13.96 24.06 -9.30
N LYS A 406 -13.00 23.26 -8.81
CA LYS A 406 -11.87 22.78 -9.60
C LYS A 406 -12.21 21.47 -10.31
N ILE A 407 -11.93 21.35 -11.60
CA ILE A 407 -12.41 20.23 -12.43
C ILE A 407 -11.26 19.31 -12.86
N THR A 408 -11.46 18.01 -12.69
CA THR A 408 -10.55 16.94 -13.14
C THR A 408 -11.30 15.88 -13.97
N PRO A 409 -11.26 15.93 -15.30
CA PRO A 409 -11.92 14.93 -16.14
C PRO A 409 -11.26 13.55 -16.02
N TYR A 410 -12.08 12.50 -16.14
CA TYR A 410 -11.66 11.10 -16.19
C TYR A 410 -11.01 10.73 -17.53
N ILE A 411 -9.87 10.06 -17.52
CA ILE A 411 -9.36 9.24 -18.63
C ILE A 411 -8.86 7.91 -18.08
N ASN A 412 -8.72 6.90 -18.94
CA ASN A 412 -8.00 5.68 -18.64
C ASN A 412 -6.58 5.74 -19.22
N SER A 413 -5.60 5.36 -18.40
CA SER A 413 -4.17 5.44 -18.73
C SER A 413 -3.48 4.08 -18.80
N ARG A 414 -4.26 3.00 -18.88
CA ARG A 414 -3.75 1.63 -19.01
C ARG A 414 -4.17 0.91 -20.30
N ILE A 415 -5.35 1.19 -20.83
CA ILE A 415 -5.97 0.34 -21.84
C ILE A 415 -6.36 1.07 -23.13
N TRP A 416 -6.35 0.33 -24.25
CA TRP A 416 -6.79 0.78 -25.58
C TRP A 416 -7.84 -0.19 -26.13
N ASP A 417 -9.04 0.31 -26.41
CA ASP A 417 -10.14 -0.46 -26.95
C ASP A 417 -9.82 -0.89 -28.39
N MET A 418 -9.87 -2.20 -28.63
CA MET A 418 -9.55 -2.77 -29.94
C MET A 418 -10.65 -2.51 -31.00
N ASN A 419 -11.82 -2.06 -30.56
CA ASN A 419 -12.92 -1.61 -31.43
C ASN A 419 -12.89 -0.10 -31.72
N SER A 420 -11.96 0.65 -31.11
CA SER A 420 -11.82 2.09 -31.36
C SER A 420 -11.36 2.39 -32.80
N LYS A 421 -11.64 3.60 -33.29
CA LYS A 421 -11.18 4.00 -34.63
C LYS A 421 -9.67 4.12 -34.65
N SER A 422 -9.09 4.66 -33.58
CA SER A 422 -7.65 4.81 -33.45
C SER A 422 -6.89 3.49 -33.39
N TRP A 423 -7.52 2.40 -32.91
CA TRP A 423 -6.93 1.06 -33.01
C TRP A 423 -6.57 0.68 -34.45
N ILE A 424 -7.45 1.03 -35.40
CA ILE A 424 -7.21 0.75 -36.82
C ILE A 424 -6.26 1.78 -37.43
N SER A 425 -6.49 3.07 -37.18
CA SER A 425 -5.78 4.14 -37.88
C SER A 425 -4.38 4.43 -37.34
N GLU A 426 -4.11 4.17 -36.05
CA GLU A 426 -2.85 4.50 -35.39
C GLU A 426 -1.94 3.29 -35.17
N ASN A 427 -2.43 2.08 -35.46
CA ASN A 427 -1.68 0.83 -35.34
C ASN A 427 -1.04 0.62 -33.94
N PRO A 428 -1.77 0.84 -32.82
CA PRO A 428 -1.23 0.79 -31.47
C PRO A 428 -0.93 -0.63 -31.00
N GLN A 429 -1.31 -1.67 -31.75
CA GLN A 429 -1.01 -3.05 -31.38
C GLN A 429 0.50 -3.34 -31.27
N THR A 430 1.36 -2.51 -31.87
CA THR A 430 2.82 -2.60 -31.73
C THR A 430 3.34 -2.07 -30.40
N ALA A 431 2.49 -1.46 -29.59
CA ALA A 431 2.80 -0.92 -28.28
C ALA A 431 2.05 -1.63 -27.13
N ALA A 432 1.11 -2.51 -27.47
CA ALA A 432 0.34 -3.31 -26.51
C ALA A 432 1.19 -4.42 -25.88
N CYS A 433 1.10 -4.60 -24.57
CA CYS A 433 1.77 -5.69 -23.86
C CYS A 433 1.50 -7.04 -24.51
N LYS A 434 2.55 -7.85 -24.63
CA LYS A 434 2.48 -9.17 -25.23
C LYS A 434 2.72 -10.24 -24.17
N VAL A 435 1.89 -11.27 -24.14
CA VAL A 435 2.01 -12.40 -23.21
C VAL A 435 2.04 -13.71 -23.99
N PRO A 436 2.67 -14.79 -23.49
CA PRO A 436 2.59 -16.10 -24.10
C PRO A 436 1.13 -16.55 -24.31
N TYR A 437 0.82 -17.06 -25.50
CA TYR A 437 -0.51 -17.48 -25.97
C TYR A 437 -1.15 -18.53 -25.06
N THR A 438 -0.32 -19.39 -24.47
CA THR A 438 -0.67 -20.21 -23.33
C THR A 438 0.08 -19.66 -22.12
N LEU A 439 -0.65 -19.04 -21.18
CA LEU A 439 -0.50 -19.29 -19.74
C LEU A 439 -1.50 -18.47 -18.91
N PHE A 440 -1.96 -19.14 -17.84
CA PHE A 440 -2.78 -18.69 -16.71
C PHE A 440 -4.28 -18.50 -16.98
N ASP A 441 -5.06 -19.11 -16.07
CA ASP A 441 -6.51 -19.32 -16.04
C ASP A 441 -7.37 -18.31 -16.83
N ASP A 442 -8.15 -18.85 -17.76
CA ASP A 442 -9.29 -18.27 -18.48
C ASP A 442 -9.08 -16.98 -19.33
N LEU A 443 -8.83 -17.15 -20.65
CA LEU A 443 -9.65 -16.64 -21.78
C LEU A 443 -8.89 -16.31 -23.09
N ILE A 444 -9.41 -16.88 -24.18
CA ILE A 444 -9.51 -16.44 -25.59
C ILE A 444 -8.25 -16.47 -26.50
N SER A 445 -8.35 -17.40 -27.46
CA SER A 445 -7.44 -17.70 -28.58
C SER A 445 -7.69 -16.80 -29.79
N TYR A 446 -6.62 -16.26 -30.41
CA TYR A 446 -6.63 -15.90 -31.83
C TYR A 446 -5.29 -16.17 -32.52
N SER A 447 -5.29 -17.19 -33.37
CA SER A 447 -4.21 -17.53 -34.31
C SER A 447 -4.48 -16.90 -35.68
N ARG A 448 -3.51 -16.14 -36.19
CA ARG A 448 -3.19 -15.91 -37.62
C ARG A 448 -2.21 -14.75 -37.70
N TRP A 449 -0.91 -15.02 -37.90
CA TRP A 449 0.07 -14.23 -38.69
C TRP A 449 1.42 -14.99 -38.69
N PRO A 450 2.21 -14.95 -39.78
CA PRO A 450 3.34 -15.85 -40.01
C PRO A 450 4.59 -15.40 -39.25
N SER A 451 5.44 -16.36 -38.98
CA SER A 451 6.16 -16.39 -37.72
C SER A 451 7.56 -16.95 -37.87
N HIS A 452 8.58 -16.25 -37.40
CA HIS A 452 9.88 -16.83 -37.06
C HIS A 452 10.50 -16.08 -35.87
N VAL A 453 10.98 -16.86 -34.90
CA VAL A 453 11.62 -16.56 -33.59
C VAL A 453 10.74 -16.12 -32.40
N TRP A 454 9.46 -15.75 -32.56
CA TRP A 454 8.56 -15.35 -31.43
C TRP A 454 7.14 -15.92 -31.55
N ARG A 455 7.01 -17.25 -31.59
CA ARG A 455 5.88 -17.89 -32.29
C ARG A 455 4.49 -17.86 -31.62
N ASP A 456 4.36 -17.53 -30.34
CA ASP A 456 3.09 -17.63 -29.62
C ASP A 456 2.91 -16.48 -28.62
N LEU A 457 3.03 -15.21 -29.05
CA LEU A 457 2.67 -14.07 -28.20
C LEU A 457 1.33 -13.48 -28.64
N THR A 458 0.43 -13.25 -27.68
CA THR A 458 -0.84 -12.56 -27.87
C THR A 458 -0.86 -11.23 -27.13
N ILE A 459 -1.78 -10.34 -27.52
CA ILE A 459 -2.03 -9.10 -26.79
C ILE A 459 -2.63 -9.45 -25.44
N SER A 460 -2.07 -8.88 -24.36
CA SER A 460 -2.72 -8.94 -23.05
C SER A 460 -4.01 -8.14 -23.09
N MET A 461 -5.14 -8.80 -22.83
CA MET A 461 -6.45 -8.18 -22.88
C MET A 461 -7.03 -7.98 -21.49
N SER A 462 -7.81 -6.91 -21.35
CA SER A 462 -8.74 -6.67 -20.25
C SER A 462 -10.15 -6.60 -20.84
N HIS A 463 -11.13 -7.23 -20.20
CA HIS A 463 -12.52 -7.19 -20.64
C HIS A 463 -13.34 -6.39 -19.64
N TRP A 464 -13.99 -5.32 -20.12
CA TRP A 464 -14.90 -4.50 -19.33
C TRP A 464 -16.15 -4.23 -20.14
N ASN A 465 -17.34 -4.43 -19.55
CA ASN A 465 -18.63 -4.30 -20.23
C ASN A 465 -18.75 -5.04 -21.58
N GLY A 466 -18.04 -6.17 -21.72
CA GLY A 466 -17.99 -6.95 -22.96
C GLY A 466 -17.07 -6.41 -24.06
N ASN A 467 -16.38 -5.28 -23.84
CA ASN A 467 -15.41 -4.72 -24.79
C ASN A 467 -14.00 -5.31 -24.60
N PRO A 468 -13.28 -5.65 -25.69
CA PRO A 468 -11.90 -6.11 -25.64
C PRO A 468 -10.93 -4.92 -25.62
N PHE A 469 -10.21 -4.77 -24.52
CA PHE A 469 -9.17 -3.76 -24.40
C PHE A 469 -7.78 -4.37 -24.39
N ALA A 470 -6.88 -3.85 -25.22
CA ALA A 470 -5.46 -4.13 -25.13
C ALA A 470 -4.84 -3.38 -23.95
N VAL A 471 -4.06 -4.08 -23.12
CA VAL A 471 -3.23 -3.43 -22.09
C VAL A 471 -1.98 -2.87 -22.75
N MET A 472 -1.75 -1.57 -22.58
CA MET A 472 -0.65 -0.87 -23.25
C MET A 472 0.64 -0.93 -22.45
N CYS A 473 1.78 -1.14 -23.11
CA CYS A 473 3.07 -1.21 -22.44
C CYS A 473 3.56 0.21 -22.09
N PRO A 474 3.78 0.53 -20.79
CA PRO A 474 4.05 1.90 -20.34
C PRO A 474 5.45 2.40 -20.71
N THR A 475 6.34 1.54 -21.20
CA THR A 475 7.68 1.93 -21.68
C THR A 475 7.68 2.42 -23.12
N THR A 476 6.61 2.16 -23.87
CA THR A 476 6.55 2.46 -25.30
C THR A 476 6.23 3.93 -25.54
N LYS A 477 6.95 4.54 -26.49
CA LYS A 477 6.74 5.94 -26.84
C LYS A 477 5.34 6.20 -27.40
N VAL A 478 4.78 5.26 -28.17
CA VAL A 478 3.41 5.35 -28.71
C VAL A 478 2.40 5.59 -27.58
N TRP A 479 2.48 4.82 -26.49
CA TRP A 479 1.55 4.97 -25.38
C TRP A 479 1.81 6.24 -24.55
N GLN A 480 3.09 6.52 -24.27
CA GLN A 480 3.49 7.73 -23.53
C GLN A 480 3.05 9.01 -24.25
N ASP A 481 3.24 9.07 -25.57
CA ASP A 481 2.85 10.21 -26.39
C ASP A 481 1.33 10.35 -26.46
N LYS A 482 0.58 9.23 -26.62
CA LYS A 482 -0.89 9.26 -26.66
C LYS A 482 -1.49 9.80 -25.36
N GLN A 483 -1.02 9.32 -24.21
CA GLN A 483 -1.48 9.81 -22.90
C GLN A 483 -1.13 11.30 -22.71
N SER A 484 0.11 11.68 -23.07
CA SER A 484 0.54 13.08 -23.00
C SER A 484 -0.27 13.99 -23.92
N GLU A 485 -0.64 13.52 -25.12
CA GLU A 485 -1.48 14.24 -26.09
C GLU A 485 -2.85 14.55 -25.47
N ILE A 486 -3.56 13.53 -25.00
CA ILE A 486 -4.92 13.66 -24.44
C ILE A 486 -4.94 14.62 -23.26
N ILE A 487 -4.02 14.43 -22.31
CA ILE A 487 -3.90 15.30 -21.13
C ILE A 487 -3.59 16.73 -21.57
N THR A 488 -2.62 16.94 -22.47
CA THR A 488 -2.25 18.29 -22.92
C THR A 488 -3.42 18.99 -23.62
N ARG A 489 -4.24 18.25 -24.39
CA ARG A 489 -5.44 18.80 -25.04
C ARG A 489 -6.51 19.20 -24.04
N LEU A 490 -6.83 18.35 -23.05
CA LEU A 490 -7.75 18.70 -21.94
C LEU A 490 -7.33 19.99 -21.23
N VAL A 491 -6.03 20.17 -21.00
CA VAL A 491 -5.50 21.37 -20.34
C VAL A 491 -5.53 22.59 -21.26
N SER A 492 -5.02 22.48 -22.48
CA SER A 492 -4.80 23.63 -23.36
C SER A 492 -6.03 24.08 -24.14
N GLU A 493 -6.87 23.15 -24.59
CA GLU A 493 -8.07 23.46 -25.38
C GLU A 493 -9.28 23.77 -24.48
N TYR A 494 -9.38 23.11 -23.31
CA TYR A 494 -10.57 23.16 -22.46
C TYR A 494 -10.34 23.80 -21.08
N GLY A 495 -9.10 24.14 -20.72
CA GLY A 495 -8.80 24.88 -19.48
C GLY A 495 -9.07 24.09 -18.20
N MET A 496 -8.83 22.78 -18.21
CA MET A 496 -9.03 21.90 -17.04
C MET A 496 -8.01 22.17 -15.93
N ASN A 497 -8.41 21.95 -14.67
CA ASN A 497 -7.54 22.16 -13.50
C ASN A 497 -6.73 20.92 -13.11
N GLY A 498 -7.18 19.74 -13.54
CA GLY A 498 -6.41 18.51 -13.45
C GLY A 498 -6.92 17.46 -14.42
N VAL A 499 -6.30 16.28 -14.42
CA VAL A 499 -6.78 15.10 -15.14
C VAL A 499 -6.63 13.88 -14.24
N TYR A 500 -7.67 13.04 -14.22
CA TYR A 500 -7.67 11.77 -13.51
C TYR A 500 -7.26 10.63 -14.46
N MET A 501 -6.25 9.87 -14.06
CA MET A 501 -5.62 8.78 -14.80
C MET A 501 -6.02 7.42 -14.18
N ASP A 502 -7.01 6.77 -14.75
CA ASP A 502 -7.56 5.53 -14.21
C ASP A 502 -6.58 4.34 -14.31
N GLN A 503 -6.67 3.40 -13.37
CA GLN A 503 -5.94 2.13 -13.33
C GLN A 503 -4.41 2.16 -13.20
N THR A 504 -3.71 3.29 -13.36
CA THR A 504 -2.23 3.31 -13.33
C THR A 504 -1.64 2.84 -11.99
N ALA A 505 -2.19 3.31 -10.87
CA ALA A 505 -1.76 2.87 -9.54
C ALA A 505 -2.68 1.81 -8.90
N SER A 506 -3.77 1.44 -9.57
CA SER A 506 -4.76 0.48 -9.06
C SER A 506 -4.57 -0.93 -9.63
N CYS A 507 -4.44 -1.06 -10.95
CA CYS A 507 -4.38 -2.37 -11.61
C CYS A 507 -2.99 -3.02 -11.47
N GLN A 508 -2.99 -4.36 -11.38
CA GLN A 508 -1.76 -5.13 -11.32
C GLN A 508 -0.91 -5.01 -12.61
N PRO A 509 0.43 -5.15 -12.49
CA PRO A 509 1.35 -5.21 -13.62
C PRO A 509 1.04 -6.34 -14.60
N VAL A 510 1.38 -6.13 -15.88
CA VAL A 510 1.40 -7.18 -16.90
C VAL A 510 2.85 -7.52 -17.25
N TYR A 511 3.15 -8.81 -17.29
CA TYR A 511 4.47 -9.33 -17.67
C TYR A 511 4.55 -9.40 -19.20
N CYS A 512 5.06 -8.34 -19.82
CA CYS A 512 5.24 -8.19 -21.25
C CYS A 512 6.49 -8.96 -21.75
N PHE A 513 6.31 -9.74 -22.82
CA PHE A 513 7.31 -10.59 -23.47
C PHE A 513 7.76 -10.05 -24.84
N ASP A 514 7.39 -8.82 -25.19
CA ASP A 514 7.86 -8.20 -26.42
C ASP A 514 9.25 -7.56 -26.22
N PRO A 515 10.33 -8.09 -26.83
CA PRO A 515 11.68 -7.53 -26.69
C PRO A 515 11.81 -6.14 -27.31
N THR A 516 10.90 -5.73 -28.20
CA THR A 516 11.01 -4.48 -28.96
C THR A 516 10.55 -3.26 -28.16
N HIS A 517 9.92 -3.47 -27.01
CA HIS A 517 9.36 -2.41 -26.16
C HIS A 517 10.39 -1.73 -25.23
N GLY A 518 11.67 -2.10 -25.33
CA GLY A 518 12.75 -1.42 -24.61
C GLY A 518 12.81 -1.73 -23.11
N HIS A 519 12.37 -2.93 -22.72
CA HIS A 519 12.49 -3.46 -21.36
C HIS A 519 12.91 -4.93 -21.37
N HIS A 520 13.37 -5.45 -20.24
CA HIS A 520 13.60 -6.89 -20.08
C HIS A 520 12.29 -7.66 -20.18
N ILE A 521 12.32 -8.83 -20.79
CA ILE A 521 11.14 -9.67 -20.99
C ILE A 521 10.63 -10.25 -19.66
N GLY A 522 9.31 -10.30 -19.49
CA GLY A 522 8.64 -10.98 -18.39
C GLY A 522 8.48 -10.09 -17.16
N GLY A 523 9.10 -10.51 -16.05
CA GLY A 523 9.06 -9.84 -14.76
C GLY A 523 10.00 -8.64 -14.68
N GLY A 524 10.53 -8.33 -13.49
CA GLY A 524 11.35 -7.13 -13.28
C GLY A 524 10.54 -5.95 -12.72
N ASN A 525 11.06 -4.73 -12.86
CA ASN A 525 10.43 -3.50 -12.35
C ASN A 525 10.04 -2.48 -13.45
N TYR A 526 10.19 -2.83 -14.73
CA TYR A 526 9.95 -1.89 -15.84
C TYR A 526 8.51 -1.39 -15.90
N TRP A 527 7.53 -2.16 -15.42
CA TRP A 527 6.13 -1.72 -15.39
C TRP A 527 5.98 -0.46 -14.54
N VAL A 528 6.61 -0.45 -13.37
CA VAL A 528 6.60 0.70 -12.44
C VAL A 528 7.40 1.85 -13.03
N GLU A 529 8.63 1.63 -13.48
CA GLU A 529 9.47 2.69 -14.03
C GLU A 529 8.87 3.30 -15.32
N GLY A 530 8.27 2.48 -16.19
CA GLY A 530 7.57 2.93 -17.38
C GLY A 530 6.36 3.82 -17.04
N ASN A 531 5.52 3.41 -16.09
CA ASN A 531 4.36 4.21 -15.67
C ASN A 531 4.79 5.52 -15.01
N ARG A 532 5.82 5.48 -14.14
CA ARG A 532 6.39 6.69 -13.54
C ARG A 532 6.88 7.66 -14.63
N LYS A 533 7.61 7.14 -15.62
CA LYS A 533 8.12 7.95 -16.74
C LYS A 533 6.99 8.56 -17.57
N MET A 534 5.94 7.78 -17.85
CA MET A 534 4.75 8.25 -18.56
C MET A 534 4.08 9.41 -17.81
N VAL A 535 3.84 9.25 -16.51
CA VAL A 535 3.22 10.31 -15.67
C VAL A 535 4.08 11.56 -15.63
N GLU A 536 5.41 11.41 -15.49
CA GLU A 536 6.35 12.55 -15.52
C GLU A 536 6.30 13.31 -16.85
N ILE A 537 6.27 12.61 -18.00
CA ILE A 537 6.14 13.23 -19.33
C ILE A 537 4.81 14.00 -19.43
N CYS A 538 3.71 13.35 -19.05
CA CYS A 538 2.38 13.97 -19.08
C CYS A 538 2.34 15.23 -18.20
N LYS A 539 2.89 15.15 -16.99
CA LYS A 539 2.94 16.25 -16.03
C LYS A 539 3.80 17.40 -16.52
N GLU A 540 4.97 17.12 -17.09
CA GLU A 540 5.86 18.13 -17.66
C GLU A 540 5.18 18.88 -18.81
N ASN A 541 4.58 18.16 -19.75
CA ASN A 541 3.93 18.76 -20.92
C ASN A 541 2.66 19.53 -20.56
N ALA A 542 1.84 19.00 -19.65
CA ALA A 542 0.67 19.71 -19.14
C ALA A 542 1.06 20.98 -18.38
N ARG A 543 2.14 20.96 -17.59
CA ARG A 543 2.63 22.13 -16.82
C ARG A 543 3.20 23.25 -17.68
N LYS A 544 3.67 22.95 -18.89
CA LYS A 544 4.00 23.99 -19.90
C LYS A 544 2.77 24.80 -20.32
N LYS A 545 1.56 24.25 -20.17
CA LYS A 545 0.28 24.91 -20.50
C LYS A 545 -0.41 25.49 -19.27
N ASN A 546 -0.42 24.75 -18.16
CA ASN A 546 -0.94 25.18 -16.87
C ASN A 546 0.01 24.74 -15.75
N PRO A 547 0.86 25.64 -15.21
CA PRO A 547 1.81 25.30 -14.13
C PRO A 547 1.16 24.75 -12.87
N GLU A 548 -0.13 25.04 -12.64
CA GLU A 548 -0.91 24.59 -11.49
C GLU A 548 -1.76 23.34 -11.77
N ILE A 549 -1.56 22.65 -12.90
CA ILE A 549 -2.28 21.40 -13.19
C ILE A 549 -1.89 20.30 -12.19
N ILE A 550 -2.89 19.51 -11.79
CA ILE A 550 -2.68 18.25 -11.07
C ILE A 550 -2.94 17.03 -11.96
N LEU A 551 -2.21 15.95 -11.69
CA LEU A 551 -2.57 14.62 -12.17
C LEU A 551 -2.91 13.74 -10.96
N THR A 552 -4.04 13.03 -11.04
CA THR A 552 -4.50 12.09 -10.02
C THR A 552 -4.67 10.70 -10.61
N THR A 553 -4.75 9.65 -9.78
CA THR A 553 -4.94 8.26 -10.24
C THR A 553 -6.01 7.53 -9.43
N GLU A 554 -6.55 6.46 -10.01
CA GLU A 554 -7.35 5.45 -9.31
C GLU A 554 -6.54 4.74 -8.23
N ASP A 555 -7.15 4.56 -7.05
CA ASP A 555 -6.54 3.94 -5.86
C ASP A 555 -5.10 4.44 -5.68
N PHE A 556 -4.22 3.57 -5.19
CA PHE A 556 -2.84 3.91 -4.96
C PHE A 556 -1.99 2.67 -4.68
N ALA A 557 -0.71 2.81 -4.98
CA ALA A 557 0.35 1.98 -4.44
C ALA A 557 1.57 2.86 -4.19
N GLU A 558 2.40 2.46 -3.23
CA GLU A 558 3.54 3.25 -2.78
C GLU A 558 4.49 3.75 -3.87
N PRO A 559 4.79 3.01 -4.97
CA PRO A 559 5.76 3.47 -5.95
C PRO A 559 5.32 4.68 -6.77
N PHE A 560 4.08 5.15 -6.61
CA PHE A 560 3.50 6.25 -7.37
C PHE A 560 3.22 7.51 -6.52
N ILE A 561 3.51 7.48 -5.21
CA ILE A 561 3.22 8.59 -4.28
C ILE A 561 3.83 9.93 -4.70
N ASP A 562 5.03 9.94 -5.27
CA ASP A 562 5.76 11.18 -5.61
C ASP A 562 5.43 11.73 -7.00
N VAL A 563 4.92 10.89 -7.92
CA VAL A 563 4.63 11.28 -9.31
C VAL A 563 3.23 11.86 -9.48
N PHE A 564 2.22 11.29 -8.81
CA PHE A 564 0.88 11.88 -8.77
C PHE A 564 0.77 12.98 -7.71
N ASP A 565 -0.12 13.94 -7.94
CA ASP A 565 -0.43 14.99 -6.97
C ASP A 565 -1.47 14.53 -5.95
N GLY A 566 -2.38 13.61 -6.35
CA GLY A 566 -3.45 13.09 -5.53
C GLY A 566 -3.82 11.64 -5.85
N LEU A 567 -4.24 10.90 -4.82
CA LEU A 567 -4.53 9.47 -4.87
C LEU A 567 -6.01 9.23 -4.51
N LEU A 568 -6.85 8.83 -5.46
CA LEU A 568 -8.27 8.60 -5.21
C LEU A 568 -8.45 7.31 -4.40
N ALA A 569 -9.09 7.30 -3.24
CA ALA A 569 -9.30 6.06 -2.46
C ALA A 569 -10.63 5.34 -2.80
N CYS A 570 -11.02 5.35 -4.09
CA CYS A 570 -12.37 4.99 -4.56
C CYS A 570 -12.89 3.67 -3.99
N ASN A 571 -12.09 2.61 -4.07
CA ASN A 571 -12.54 1.26 -3.74
C ASN A 571 -12.27 0.88 -2.27
N THR A 572 -11.62 1.73 -1.49
CA THR A 572 -11.20 1.44 -0.10
C THR A 572 -12.38 1.02 0.79
N SER A 573 -13.56 1.62 0.63
CA SER A 573 -14.74 1.28 1.45
C SER A 573 -15.35 -0.10 1.14
N SER A 574 -14.96 -0.75 0.04
CA SER A 574 -15.47 -2.08 -0.34
C SER A 574 -15.00 -3.21 0.59
N ILE A 575 -13.91 -2.99 1.33
CA ILE A 575 -13.34 -4.00 2.24
C ILE A 575 -13.77 -3.82 3.70
N ALA A 576 -14.69 -2.90 4.00
CA ALA A 576 -15.31 -2.85 5.33
C ALA A 576 -16.17 -4.11 5.57
N PRO A 577 -16.33 -4.61 6.82
CA PRO A 577 -15.94 -3.99 8.09
C PRO A 577 -14.46 -4.17 8.48
N GLU A 578 -13.66 -4.90 7.69
CA GLU A 578 -12.26 -5.25 8.02
C GLU A 578 -11.25 -4.13 7.73
N LEU A 579 -11.74 -2.97 7.29
CA LEU A 579 -10.94 -1.84 6.84
C LEU A 579 -10.19 -1.16 8.01
N ILE A 580 -8.88 -1.00 7.87
CA ILE A 580 -8.00 -0.27 8.80
C ILE A 580 -7.11 0.76 8.07
N PRO A 581 -6.66 1.85 8.72
CA PRO A 581 -5.85 2.91 8.08
C PRO A 581 -4.35 2.58 8.03
N MET A 582 -3.99 1.35 7.66
CA MET A 582 -2.61 0.85 7.63
C MET A 582 -1.70 1.72 6.73
N PHE A 583 -2.17 2.12 5.56
CA PHE A 583 -1.48 3.04 4.64
C PHE A 583 -1.30 4.43 5.26
N ASN A 584 -2.28 4.94 6.02
CA ASN A 584 -2.19 6.24 6.70
C ASN A 584 -1.07 6.23 7.75
N TYR A 585 -0.96 5.14 8.51
CA TYR A 585 0.07 5.00 9.54
C TYR A 585 1.48 4.96 8.96
N VAL A 586 1.62 4.52 7.70
CA VAL A 586 2.90 4.47 6.96
C VAL A 586 3.20 5.79 6.23
N TYR A 587 2.21 6.43 5.60
CA TYR A 587 2.46 7.53 4.64
C TYR A 587 1.80 8.88 4.98
N SER A 588 1.15 9.01 6.13
CA SER A 588 0.70 10.33 6.63
C SER A 588 1.84 11.35 6.63
N GLY A 589 1.54 12.56 6.16
CA GLY A 589 2.48 13.66 5.95
C GLY A 589 3.22 13.64 4.61
N TYR A 590 3.15 12.55 3.81
CA TYR A 590 3.87 12.45 2.52
C TYR A 590 2.96 12.49 1.28
N CYS A 591 1.69 12.09 1.41
CA CYS A 591 0.73 12.06 0.32
C CYS A 591 -0.68 12.46 0.77
N LEU A 592 -1.47 13.05 -0.14
CA LEU A 592 -2.89 13.26 0.06
C LEU A 592 -3.68 12.20 -0.69
N ARG A 593 -4.59 11.57 0.04
CA ARG A 593 -5.68 10.79 -0.56
C ARG A 593 -6.94 11.62 -0.55
N PHE A 594 -7.77 11.40 -1.55
CA PHE A 594 -9.06 12.06 -1.68
C PHE A 594 -10.13 11.05 -2.06
N GLY A 595 -11.35 11.29 -1.62
CA GLY A 595 -12.53 10.60 -2.12
C GLY A 595 -12.63 9.11 -1.78
N ARG A 596 -13.84 8.62 -1.57
CA ARG A 596 -14.15 7.18 -1.54
C ARG A 596 -15.51 6.96 -2.18
N SER A 597 -15.77 5.75 -2.66
CA SER A 597 -17.09 5.41 -3.18
C SER A 597 -18.19 5.67 -2.17
N ASN A 598 -19.08 6.59 -2.55
CA ASN A 598 -20.10 7.14 -1.68
C ASN A 598 -21.40 7.34 -2.46
N SER A 599 -22.03 6.21 -2.79
CA SER A 599 -23.24 6.13 -3.63
C SER A 599 -24.56 6.20 -2.86
N ASN A 600 -24.51 6.17 -1.53
CA ASN A 600 -25.70 6.09 -0.66
C ASN A 600 -25.71 7.27 0.30
N SER A 601 -26.91 7.74 0.68
CA SER A 601 -27.14 8.77 1.71
C SER A 601 -27.28 8.15 3.12
N GLY A 602 -27.69 8.93 4.12
CA GLY A 602 -27.95 8.43 5.48
C GLY A 602 -26.70 8.21 6.33
N LEU A 603 -26.85 7.31 7.31
CA LEU A 603 -25.78 6.97 8.26
C LEU A 603 -24.49 6.45 7.59
N PRO A 604 -24.53 5.56 6.56
CA PRO A 604 -23.31 5.12 5.86
C PRO A 604 -22.51 6.27 5.25
N PHE A 605 -23.18 7.26 4.66
CA PHE A 605 -22.55 8.46 4.10
C PHE A 605 -21.77 9.23 5.17
N MET A 606 -22.41 9.42 6.33
CA MET A 606 -21.82 10.15 7.45
C MET A 606 -20.66 9.38 8.07
N MET A 607 -20.78 8.06 8.22
CA MET A 607 -19.71 7.18 8.72
C MET A 607 -18.47 7.23 7.83
N ARG A 608 -18.63 7.09 6.51
CA ARG A 608 -17.50 7.16 5.57
C ARG A 608 -16.79 8.52 5.63
N ASN A 609 -17.53 9.62 5.58
CA ASN A 609 -16.92 10.96 5.62
C ASN A 609 -16.28 11.28 6.97
N ALA A 610 -16.85 10.82 8.08
CA ALA A 610 -16.22 10.94 9.39
C ALA A 610 -14.92 10.14 9.48
N GLN A 611 -14.90 8.93 8.94
CA GLN A 611 -13.68 8.14 8.87
C GLN A 611 -12.61 8.85 8.02
N MET A 612 -12.96 9.34 6.82
CA MET A 612 -12.06 10.12 5.97
C MET A 612 -11.50 11.37 6.68
N PHE A 613 -12.35 12.11 7.39
CA PHE A 613 -11.94 13.26 8.21
C PHE A 613 -10.91 12.86 9.27
N LEU A 614 -11.21 11.83 10.07
CA LEU A 614 -10.31 11.34 11.12
C LEU A 614 -8.99 10.81 10.58
N TRP A 615 -8.98 10.37 9.33
CA TRP A 615 -7.86 9.72 8.65
C TRP A 615 -7.03 10.68 7.81
N GLY A 616 -7.39 11.96 7.79
CA GLY A 616 -6.61 12.99 7.10
C GLY A 616 -6.77 12.96 5.58
N GLU A 617 -7.93 12.52 5.08
CA GLU A 617 -8.25 12.46 3.66
C GLU A 617 -9.09 13.68 3.25
N GLN A 618 -8.97 14.09 1.98
CA GLN A 618 -9.95 15.01 1.38
C GLN A 618 -11.26 14.25 1.16
N MET A 619 -12.36 14.76 1.71
CA MET A 619 -13.62 14.03 1.86
C MET A 619 -14.42 13.94 0.56
N GLY A 620 -15.52 13.19 0.61
CA GLY A 620 -16.51 13.11 -0.46
C GLY A 620 -16.19 12.04 -1.50
N TRP A 621 -16.26 12.45 -2.77
CA TRP A 621 -16.43 11.63 -3.97
C TRP A 621 -17.83 11.02 -4.04
N PHE A 622 -18.82 11.87 -4.27
CA PHE A 622 -20.22 11.49 -4.47
C PHE A 622 -20.87 12.37 -5.53
N ASP A 623 -21.96 11.87 -6.11
CA ASP A 623 -22.84 12.65 -6.96
C ASP A 623 -23.56 13.72 -6.11
N PRO A 624 -23.46 15.02 -6.44
CA PRO A 624 -24.12 16.07 -5.67
C PRO A 624 -25.62 15.82 -5.42
N ASP A 625 -26.30 15.08 -6.29
CA ASP A 625 -27.75 14.84 -6.19
C ASP A 625 -28.13 13.86 -5.07
N ILE A 626 -27.18 13.12 -4.49
CA ILE A 626 -27.48 12.23 -3.35
C ILE A 626 -27.55 12.97 -2.00
N VAL A 627 -27.22 14.27 -1.97
CA VAL A 627 -27.24 15.10 -0.76
C VAL A 627 -28.12 16.32 -0.98
N GLU A 628 -29.31 16.31 -0.37
CA GLU A 628 -30.17 17.49 -0.31
C GLU A 628 -29.60 18.57 0.60
N LEU A 629 -29.77 19.84 0.22
CA LEU A 629 -29.39 20.98 1.05
C LEU A 629 -30.09 20.92 2.42
N GLU A 630 -29.37 21.31 3.47
CA GLU A 630 -29.89 21.33 4.85
C GLU A 630 -30.34 19.97 5.43
N SER A 631 -30.15 18.86 4.70
CA SER A 631 -30.34 17.51 5.22
C SER A 631 -29.41 17.23 6.41
N PRO A 632 -29.71 16.24 7.28
CA PRO A 632 -28.81 15.81 8.34
C PRO A 632 -27.39 15.52 7.84
N GLU A 633 -27.27 14.89 6.67
CA GLU A 633 -26.02 14.56 5.98
C GLU A 633 -25.29 15.83 5.54
N ALA A 634 -25.99 16.76 4.89
CA ALA A 634 -25.42 18.04 4.44
C ALA A 634 -24.93 18.88 5.64
N LYS A 635 -25.70 18.95 6.72
CA LYS A 635 -25.32 19.63 7.96
C LYS A 635 -24.08 19.00 8.59
N TYR A 636 -24.06 17.68 8.69
CA TYR A 636 -22.93 16.98 9.30
C TYR A 636 -21.65 17.07 8.47
N ILE A 637 -21.72 16.83 7.15
CA ILE A 637 -20.54 16.96 6.28
C ILE A 637 -20.03 18.40 6.25
N LYS A 638 -20.91 19.41 6.33
CA LYS A 638 -20.52 20.82 6.48
C LYS A 638 -19.72 21.06 7.76
N VAL A 639 -20.11 20.45 8.89
CA VAL A 639 -19.33 20.52 10.14
C VAL A 639 -17.93 19.97 9.95
N LEU A 640 -17.80 18.77 9.33
CA LEU A 640 -16.50 18.18 9.05
C LEU A 640 -15.66 19.05 8.10
N CYS A 641 -16.27 19.56 7.03
CA CYS A 641 -15.62 20.41 6.04
C CYS A 641 -15.08 21.70 6.66
N LYS A 642 -15.90 22.39 7.46
CA LYS A 642 -15.50 23.65 8.12
C LYS A 642 -14.40 23.44 9.15
N ALA A 643 -14.36 22.28 9.80
CA ALA A 643 -13.25 21.92 10.68
C ALA A 643 -11.97 21.66 9.87
N LEU A 644 -12.04 20.82 8.84
CA LEU A 644 -10.87 20.47 8.02
C LEU A 644 -10.28 21.69 7.28
N ASP A 645 -11.09 22.70 6.96
CA ASP A 645 -10.58 23.90 6.27
C ASP A 645 -9.68 24.79 7.15
N LYS A 646 -9.68 24.60 8.47
CA LYS A 646 -8.82 25.37 9.40
C LYS A 646 -7.36 24.95 9.25
N LYS A 647 -6.47 25.92 9.07
CA LYS A 647 -5.01 25.71 8.95
C LYS A 647 -4.44 24.96 10.16
N GLU A 648 -4.94 25.29 11.35
CA GLU A 648 -4.55 24.67 12.62
C GLU A 648 -4.90 23.18 12.68
N ILE A 649 -5.91 22.74 11.92
CA ILE A 649 -6.31 21.33 11.81
C ILE A 649 -5.54 20.63 10.69
N LYS A 650 -5.37 21.28 9.51
CA LYS A 650 -4.57 20.73 8.39
C LYS A 650 -3.13 20.41 8.80
N LYS A 651 -2.55 21.22 9.71
CA LYS A 651 -1.27 20.96 10.37
C LYS A 651 -1.14 19.53 10.90
N PHE A 652 -2.22 18.96 11.43
CA PHE A 652 -2.27 17.59 11.92
C PHE A 652 -2.72 16.63 10.82
N LEU A 653 -3.90 16.86 10.25
CA LEU A 653 -4.58 15.88 9.39
C LEU A 653 -3.95 15.71 8.00
N PHE A 654 -3.34 16.76 7.43
CA PHE A 654 -2.70 16.68 6.11
C PHE A 654 -1.18 16.61 6.19
N TYR A 655 -0.58 17.37 7.11
CA TYR A 655 0.87 17.51 7.20
C TYR A 655 1.50 16.72 8.34
N GLY A 656 0.71 16.26 9.30
CA GLY A 656 1.19 15.52 10.45
C GLY A 656 1.32 14.02 10.20
N GLU A 657 1.90 13.36 11.17
CA GLU A 657 1.99 11.91 11.25
C GLU A 657 0.85 11.35 12.10
N MET A 658 0.11 10.39 11.56
CA MET A 658 -0.90 9.65 12.33
C MET A 658 -0.21 8.77 13.38
N VAL A 659 -0.63 8.87 14.64
CA VAL A 659 -0.07 8.12 15.78
C VAL A 659 -1.17 7.41 16.55
N ARG A 660 -0.79 6.43 17.38
CA ARG A 660 -1.72 5.60 18.14
C ARG A 660 -2.69 6.44 18.98
N PRO A 661 -4.01 6.40 18.74
CA PRO A 661 -4.96 7.17 19.53
C PRO A 661 -5.06 6.62 20.96
N PRO A 662 -5.41 7.46 21.94
CA PRO A 662 -5.62 6.99 23.30
C PRO A 662 -6.87 6.09 23.37
N LYS A 663 -6.92 5.16 24.31
CA LYS A 663 -8.13 4.35 24.53
C LYS A 663 -9.23 5.22 25.15
N LEU A 664 -10.42 5.18 24.56
CA LEU A 664 -11.60 5.81 25.15
C LEU A 664 -12.26 4.88 26.17
N VAL A 665 -12.80 5.48 27.23
CA VAL A 665 -13.65 4.83 28.23
C VAL A 665 -14.88 5.72 28.49
N GLY A 666 -15.94 5.16 29.08
CA GLY A 666 -17.20 5.87 29.33
C GLY A 666 -18.28 5.43 28.35
N ASP A 667 -18.95 6.38 27.71
CA ASP A 667 -19.96 6.10 26.69
C ASP A 667 -19.30 5.63 25.38
N THR A 668 -19.35 4.32 25.14
CA THR A 668 -18.80 3.66 23.95
C THR A 668 -19.90 3.14 23.05
N THR A 669 -21.01 3.88 22.92
CA THR A 669 -22.10 3.55 21.98
C THR A 669 -21.54 3.27 20.59
N VAL A 670 -22.00 2.19 19.96
CA VAL A 670 -21.58 1.77 18.61
C VAL A 670 -22.76 1.96 17.66
N LEU A 671 -22.47 2.54 16.50
CA LEU A 671 -23.40 2.65 15.37
C LEU A 671 -23.06 1.55 14.36
N SER A 672 -24.08 0.98 13.72
CA SER A 672 -23.93 -0.08 12.72
C SER A 672 -24.71 0.28 11.47
N ALA A 673 -24.08 0.13 10.30
CA ALA A 673 -24.77 0.20 9.02
C ALA A 673 -23.96 -0.46 7.90
N ALA A 674 -24.65 -1.15 6.99
CA ALA A 674 -24.07 -1.61 5.73
C ALA A 674 -23.65 -0.43 4.85
N TRP A 675 -22.40 -0.44 4.38
CA TRP A 675 -21.87 0.64 3.55
C TRP A 675 -22.25 0.52 2.08
N SER A 676 -22.49 -0.69 1.61
CA SER A 676 -22.97 -0.99 0.26
C SER A 676 -23.97 -2.15 0.28
N LYS A 677 -24.64 -2.37 -0.85
CA LYS A 677 -25.60 -3.47 -0.99
C LYS A 677 -24.85 -4.81 -0.92
N ASN A 678 -25.31 -5.72 -0.07
CA ASN A 678 -24.71 -7.05 0.18
C ASN A 678 -23.37 -7.03 0.94
N GLN A 679 -23.00 -5.92 1.56
CA GLN A 679 -21.86 -5.87 2.48
C GLN A 679 -22.33 -6.08 3.90
N GLU A 680 -21.52 -6.77 4.71
CA GLU A 680 -21.73 -6.87 6.15
C GLU A 680 -21.80 -5.46 6.78
N ASP A 681 -22.58 -5.37 7.85
CA ASP A 681 -22.72 -4.15 8.62
C ASP A 681 -21.35 -3.69 9.15
N THR A 682 -21.02 -2.42 8.92
CA THR A 682 -19.81 -1.83 9.48
C THR A 682 -20.14 -1.15 10.79
N GLU A 683 -19.44 -1.54 11.85
CA GLU A 683 -19.55 -0.92 13.16
C GLU A 683 -18.59 0.27 13.28
N MET A 684 -19.06 1.35 13.90
CA MET A 684 -18.21 2.48 14.24
C MET A 684 -18.68 3.15 15.54
N PRO A 685 -17.78 3.49 16.48
CA PRO A 685 -18.16 4.21 17.68
C PRO A 685 -18.87 5.52 17.35
N ALA A 686 -19.95 5.83 18.08
CA ALA A 686 -20.68 7.09 17.95
C ALA A 686 -19.74 8.29 18.08
N VAL A 687 -18.82 8.24 19.05
CA VAL A 687 -17.66 9.14 19.11
C VAL A 687 -16.42 8.40 18.61
N SER A 688 -16.02 8.71 17.39
CA SER A 688 -14.80 8.19 16.78
C SER A 688 -13.67 9.21 16.87
N HIS A 689 -12.42 8.74 16.89
CA HIS A 689 -11.26 9.61 17.13
C HIS A 689 -9.97 9.13 16.46
N SER A 690 -9.02 10.05 16.35
CA SER A 690 -7.65 9.80 15.89
C SER A 690 -6.65 10.71 16.61
N ALA A 691 -5.37 10.35 16.55
CA ALA A 691 -4.28 11.13 17.12
C ALA A 691 -3.19 11.39 16.07
N TRP A 692 -2.60 12.58 16.13
CA TRP A 692 -1.67 13.08 15.11
C TRP A 692 -0.53 13.87 15.73
N LYS A 693 0.69 13.62 15.29
CA LYS A 693 1.86 14.42 15.68
C LYS A 693 2.19 15.39 14.55
N ALA A 694 2.16 16.68 14.84
CA ALA A 694 2.54 17.70 13.88
C ALA A 694 4.07 17.86 13.79
N GLU A 695 4.55 18.47 12.70
CA GLU A 695 5.98 18.72 12.48
C GLU A 695 6.64 19.62 13.55
N ASP A 696 5.85 20.45 14.24
CA ASP A 696 6.33 21.28 15.36
C ASP A 696 6.37 20.52 16.72
N GLY A 697 6.09 19.23 16.71
CA GLY A 697 6.14 18.35 17.88
C GLY A 697 4.89 18.36 18.76
N THR A 698 3.86 19.13 18.41
CA THR A 698 2.57 19.12 19.12
C THR A 698 1.74 17.88 18.79
N LEU A 699 0.88 17.47 19.72
CA LEU A 699 -0.06 16.35 19.56
C LEU A 699 -1.47 16.88 19.33
N GLY A 700 -2.10 16.45 18.24
CA GLY A 700 -3.50 16.68 17.93
C GLY A 700 -4.34 15.47 18.32
N LEU A 701 -5.43 15.68 19.06
CA LEU A 701 -6.49 14.69 19.24
C LEU A 701 -7.75 15.18 18.55
N VAL A 702 -8.29 14.37 17.64
CA VAL A 702 -9.42 14.71 16.79
C VAL A 702 -10.56 13.76 17.11
N PHE A 703 -11.74 14.29 17.41
CA PHE A 703 -12.94 13.54 17.71
C PHE A 703 -14.08 14.01 16.82
N THR A 704 -14.97 13.09 16.48
CA THR A 704 -16.23 13.41 15.82
C THR A 704 -17.35 12.55 16.38
N ASN A 705 -18.50 13.18 16.65
CA ASN A 705 -19.71 12.52 17.10
C ASN A 705 -20.69 12.39 15.93
N LEU A 706 -20.98 11.14 15.57
CA LEU A 706 -21.87 10.72 14.50
C LEU A 706 -23.28 10.40 14.95
N ASP A 707 -23.58 10.49 16.23
CA ASP A 707 -24.92 10.25 16.72
C ASP A 707 -25.73 11.56 16.81
N ASN A 708 -27.03 11.39 16.95
CA ASN A 708 -27.98 12.46 17.23
C ASN A 708 -28.04 12.82 18.72
N SER A 709 -27.33 12.08 19.57
CA SER A 709 -27.20 12.35 21.00
C SER A 709 -25.78 12.81 21.37
N ALA A 710 -25.65 13.47 22.53
CA ALA A 710 -24.35 13.88 23.05
C ALA A 710 -23.77 12.77 23.93
N HIS A 711 -22.50 12.41 23.71
CA HIS A 711 -21.83 11.35 24.46
C HIS A 711 -20.74 11.90 25.36
N THR A 712 -20.48 11.23 26.47
CA THR A 712 -19.41 11.60 27.41
C THR A 712 -18.33 10.53 27.42
N ILE A 713 -17.16 10.89 26.92
CA ILE A 713 -15.98 10.00 26.84
C ILE A 713 -14.90 10.47 27.80
N SER A 714 -14.04 9.56 28.24
CA SER A 714 -12.81 9.87 28.96
C SER A 714 -11.62 9.17 28.32
N TYR A 715 -10.45 9.78 28.42
CA TYR A 715 -9.20 9.24 27.91
C TYR A 715 -8.02 9.79 28.70
N THR A 716 -6.90 9.07 28.65
CA THR A 716 -5.65 9.45 29.29
C THR A 716 -4.59 9.72 28.23
N VAL A 717 -3.87 10.83 28.40
CA VAL A 717 -2.69 11.17 27.60
C VAL A 717 -1.45 10.98 28.46
N ASP A 718 -0.54 10.13 28.02
CA ASP A 718 0.80 10.00 28.60
C ASP A 718 1.83 10.61 27.65
N SER A 719 2.57 11.62 28.12
CA SER A 719 3.57 12.31 27.32
C SER A 719 4.66 11.40 26.78
N LYS A 720 4.97 10.29 27.48
CA LYS A 720 5.93 9.29 27.02
C LYS A 720 5.37 8.43 25.89
N GLN A 721 4.06 8.18 25.87
CA GLN A 721 3.42 7.46 24.77
C GLN A 721 3.47 8.25 23.45
N TYR A 722 3.61 9.56 23.50
CA TYR A 722 3.60 10.40 22.28
C TYR A 722 4.95 11.03 21.96
N ASN A 723 5.99 10.70 22.73
CA ASN A 723 7.28 11.39 22.72
C ASN A 723 7.12 12.90 22.69
N LEU A 724 6.29 13.41 23.59
CA LEU A 724 6.22 14.83 23.85
C LEU A 724 7.43 15.26 24.69
N PRO A 725 7.87 16.53 24.61
CA PRO A 725 8.93 17.04 25.45
C PRO A 725 8.62 16.78 26.93
N GLN A 726 9.54 16.13 27.65
CA GLN A 726 9.30 15.69 29.02
C GLN A 726 9.34 16.89 29.99
N THR A 727 8.20 17.50 30.22
CA THR A 727 7.98 18.62 31.15
C THR A 727 6.96 18.23 32.22
N LYS A 728 6.89 19.03 33.29
CA LYS A 728 5.84 18.91 34.31
C LYS A 728 4.56 19.63 33.90
N LYS A 729 4.57 20.46 32.85
CA LYS A 729 3.44 21.31 32.46
C LYS A 729 3.02 21.04 31.03
N TYR A 730 1.73 20.78 30.78
CA TYR A 730 1.17 20.67 29.42
C TYR A 730 -0.02 21.59 29.27
N ASP A 731 -0.08 22.29 28.15
CA ASP A 731 -1.21 23.11 27.75
C ASP A 731 -2.04 22.33 26.73
N VAL A 732 -3.34 22.25 26.98
CA VAL A 732 -4.29 21.64 26.05
C VAL A 732 -5.27 22.71 25.58
N LYS A 733 -5.18 23.06 24.30
CA LYS A 733 -6.00 24.05 23.62
C LYS A 733 -7.11 23.39 22.83
N VAL A 734 -8.34 23.90 22.93
CA VAL A 734 -9.44 23.51 22.04
C VAL A 734 -9.32 24.33 20.75
N ILE A 735 -9.02 23.67 19.63
CA ILE A 735 -8.96 24.30 18.29
C ILE A 735 -10.36 24.44 17.71
N ASP A 736 -11.19 23.40 17.88
CA ASP A 736 -12.55 23.33 17.34
C ASP A 736 -13.46 22.57 18.30
N GLY A 737 -14.76 22.83 18.24
CA GLY A 737 -15.78 22.28 19.11
C GLY A 737 -16.09 23.15 20.33
N VAL A 738 -16.78 22.55 21.31
CA VAL A 738 -17.23 23.26 22.51
C VAL A 738 -16.05 23.79 23.30
N GLY A 739 -16.01 25.11 23.47
CA GLY A 739 -14.93 25.79 24.18
C GLY A 739 -13.71 26.11 23.31
N ALA A 740 -13.86 26.18 21.98
CA ALA A 740 -12.82 26.68 21.07
C ALA A 740 -12.13 27.95 21.61
N GLY A 741 -10.80 27.95 21.55
CA GLY A 741 -9.94 29.00 22.11
C GLY A 741 -9.58 28.81 23.60
N LYS A 742 -10.30 27.97 24.36
CA LYS A 742 -9.95 27.69 25.76
C LYS A 742 -8.66 26.87 25.84
N ILE A 743 -7.84 27.20 26.83
CA ILE A 743 -6.61 26.49 27.18
C ILE A 743 -6.75 25.99 28.61
N LYS A 744 -6.44 24.71 28.83
CA LYS A 744 -6.35 24.12 30.16
C LYS A 744 -4.95 23.59 30.40
N ARG A 745 -4.37 23.94 31.55
CA ARG A 745 -3.02 23.55 31.94
C ARG A 745 -3.05 22.36 32.90
N TYR A 746 -2.12 21.43 32.69
CA TYR A 746 -1.94 20.23 33.50
C TYR A 746 -0.52 20.19 34.06
N ASN A 747 -0.38 19.88 35.35
CA ASN A 747 0.90 19.83 36.06
C ASN A 747 1.45 18.38 36.20
N SER A 748 1.18 17.53 35.21
CA SER A 748 1.57 16.11 35.21
C SER A 748 1.93 15.66 33.79
N SER A 749 2.88 14.71 33.68
CA SER A 749 3.25 14.04 32.43
C SER A 749 2.21 13.05 31.93
N SER A 750 1.26 12.67 32.80
CA SER A 750 0.08 11.88 32.45
C SER A 750 -1.16 12.54 33.03
N PHE A 751 -2.18 12.77 32.20
CA PHE A 751 -3.42 13.40 32.63
C PHE A 751 -4.63 12.80 31.94
N THR A 752 -5.75 12.77 32.66
CA THR A 752 -7.04 12.29 32.17
C THR A 752 -7.95 13.46 31.85
N ARG A 753 -8.70 13.33 30.76
CA ARG A 753 -9.75 14.27 30.36
C ARG A 753 -11.06 13.53 30.20
N THR A 754 -12.14 14.22 30.53
CA THR A 754 -13.51 13.80 30.26
C THR A 754 -14.15 14.88 29.40
N GLU A 755 -14.66 14.48 28.25
CA GLU A 755 -15.25 15.38 27.26
C GLU A 755 -16.69 14.96 26.99
N LYS A 756 -17.61 15.94 27.04
CA LYS A 756 -18.96 15.77 26.53
C LYS A 756 -18.99 16.28 25.09
N ILE A 757 -19.09 15.39 24.12
CA ILE A 757 -19.10 15.71 22.70
C ILE A 757 -20.57 15.85 22.24
N PRO A 758 -21.03 17.04 21.82
CA PRO A 758 -22.39 17.22 21.33
C PRO A 758 -22.71 16.34 20.12
N ALA A 759 -24.01 16.11 19.88
CA ALA A 759 -24.48 15.44 18.68
C ALA A 759 -23.94 16.11 17.40
N ARG A 760 -23.63 15.31 16.37
CA ARG A 760 -23.23 15.80 15.04
C ARG A 760 -22.14 16.88 15.06
N SER A 761 -21.13 16.72 15.90
CA SER A 761 -20.11 17.75 16.15
C SER A 761 -18.68 17.18 16.10
N VAL A 762 -17.71 18.09 16.01
CA VAL A 762 -16.28 17.77 16.13
C VAL A 762 -15.69 18.40 17.40
N LEU A 763 -14.62 17.77 17.91
CA LEU A 763 -13.73 18.37 18.90
C LEU A 763 -12.30 18.14 18.43
N VAL A 764 -11.52 19.22 18.36
CA VAL A 764 -10.09 19.12 18.04
C VAL A 764 -9.28 19.77 19.14
N LEU A 765 -8.32 19.03 19.68
CA LEU A 765 -7.45 19.45 20.76
C LEU A 765 -6.00 19.48 20.28
N GLU A 766 -5.28 20.54 20.63
CA GLU A 766 -3.82 20.60 20.52
C GLU A 766 -3.21 20.51 21.91
N ILE A 767 -2.25 19.60 22.07
CA ILE A 767 -1.50 19.35 23.29
C ILE A 767 -0.05 19.73 23.03
N LYS A 768 0.46 20.66 23.83
CA LYS A 768 1.86 21.11 23.77
C LYS A 768 2.50 21.09 25.14
N ALA A 769 3.82 20.90 25.16
CA ALA A 769 4.60 21.17 26.36
C ALA A 769 4.44 22.64 26.75
N GLY A 770 4.09 22.90 28.01
CA GLY A 770 3.98 24.25 28.55
C GLY A 770 5.36 24.85 28.80
N ASP A 771 5.48 26.16 28.59
CA ASP A 771 6.69 26.91 28.93
C ASP A 771 7.00 26.79 30.44
N ARG A 772 8.30 26.74 30.77
CA ARG A 772 8.77 26.49 32.15
C ARG A 772 8.27 27.53 33.14
#